data_AF-K1LLG9-F1
#
_entry.id   AF-K1LLG9-F1
#
_cell.length_a   1.000
_cell.length_b   1.000
_cell.length_c   1.000
_cell.angle_alpha   90.00
_cell.angle_beta   90.00
_cell.angle_gamma   90.00
#
_symmetry.space_group_name_H-M   'P 1'
#
loop_
_entity.id
_entity.type
_entity.pdbx_description
1 polymer ?
#
loop_
_entity_poly.entity_id
_entity_poly.type
_entity_poly.pdbx_seq_one_letter_code
_entity_poly.pdbx_strand_id
1 'polypeptide(L)'
;MKNFEIPNHRSHRKYTLLSIEENHCIVQNIEDGHTNHCFLIPHKVGDVFWLFEKSINAYNGNITFEYSILNLYEKDAYYDFNIIKETEQFLIVSNFPHLTFAAPLSFREDKASTQIRLFVKNIDLDKNKLFFSKDENDTPPSTPYYETDLSVFEQNKIYHLPFIKNHINRNGTRFLVVEYKGKHYHISVPEKHKNTLFEKEIGCQLSYHPEGDRYYLKLTRYALISAQYKKGNQYPFTLQSITLDAETATQCWILKDENGYINHYYPDSDLSRNDDFPTVKEGDVLMLYVWKINEKGYLSLSQNASVIRSAKYEIEDVFSQIGYQGAEQELFYDLGKEQLEKQIPTEEKPSFLEQYHDGENLWFFTYFNFLDEKIDETIEENNYPFTEKILDTYIRLERWLIYTSDYLKNFLPYKAAIIIEKAETKIESLEAHKEAIHLIINEKETIFFEQILSQLKNTRYLPKQRKDTFKALIKIIDFIHHDETRSLCYTIFSLLYKNNLLVEQEKFYISRLIEKKLQGSKSFISEFHSLHENQKSQIKKVIPFQYLLCVFTAHAENTMYHLFSSVTLARFLSQYYQDIRYLKLAISIITKNGNFTPNFFLYDDVFDMSFEQMNDMVTYPDFQEGHYEGKGKIIQSSQNLIIIPQNHFNKKIPHLTHPIAEIEEFNISVHSSYFDRKIDFSTEKKLLLTEIHHFLNFFKNKSNKNIEKFKIGHEYIGKVKSVQHNLFCFLQSKFENEYIEPLLHTNCFNRSNFFGNIKRYLSPSDSIRYLVENIAYDKTQISCLNFLKNHAENHLLPPKLTKGIVIFENQKDTYVITEEGWPVLIQNQSFPIDAVLKVEITEYDQDATAFIPSMAAPIEETWDNLPPTELYRKYLEEAGVLLPTSNEAIDNPENTIHLNEDFRKSVVLLLNCLDQYKNFILDDREKITCLFVQIILSGIIKSGRSYHYYTELEEIKNNGQTVENSEQLCNISKDALHIMHLFDQPKKEIPETNWKLASLKQLVQAYHTTLKYGEDETAKNLFIKLIFKELEFIGLAKNQKFLEEIKKIKDFSDPIIHQPEEERKIIGVETKNQEFKSSLFYSASHESQEKVIMKSICGFLNSSNPSSSLFIGVKDTGEVVGLENDLKFTPKIKSLDQYQNHIQSLIVGAFPKEINHLIDFIFHKAGNLDYLEIKIPKYDKPVSYDNEFYQRQGIQTRILKGTDLTDFMYRKAHGLDINNDAPPSEK
;
A
#
# COMPACT_ATOMS: atom_id res chain seq x y z
N MET A 1 -46.30 -65.74 44.75
CA MET A 1 -45.47 -65.71 43.54
C MET A 1 -44.66 -64.42 43.58
N LYS A 2 -43.32 -64.52 43.51
CA LYS A 2 -42.40 -63.38 43.69
C LYS A 2 -42.50 -62.42 42.50
N ASN A 3 -42.66 -61.12 42.79
CA ASN A 3 -42.54 -60.03 41.84
C ASN A 3 -41.13 -60.05 41.25
N PHE A 4 -41.01 -60.21 39.93
CA PHE A 4 -39.76 -59.93 39.21
C PHE A 4 -39.62 -58.40 39.10
N GLU A 5 -38.79 -57.81 39.96
CA GLU A 5 -38.22 -56.49 39.70
C GLU A 5 -37.26 -56.62 38.52
N ILE A 6 -37.63 -56.02 37.38
CA ILE A 6 -36.69 -55.79 36.28
C ILE A 6 -35.82 -54.61 36.72
N PRO A 7 -34.47 -54.71 36.71
CA PRO A 7 -33.60 -53.61 37.11
C PRO A 7 -33.87 -52.38 36.24
N ASN A 8 -33.89 -51.18 36.83
CA ASN A 8 -33.97 -49.91 36.11
C ASN A 8 -32.81 -49.80 35.10
N HIS A 9 -33.04 -50.20 33.85
CA HIS A 9 -32.08 -50.06 32.75
C HIS A 9 -32.15 -48.63 32.22
N ARG A 10 -31.66 -47.68 33.01
CA ARG A 10 -31.51 -46.27 32.63
C ARG A 10 -30.03 -45.97 32.42
N SER A 11 -29.62 -45.82 31.17
CA SER A 11 -28.23 -45.54 30.86
C SER A 11 -28.08 -44.72 29.58
N HIS A 12 -27.08 -43.84 29.55
CA HIS A 12 -26.65 -43.17 28.33
C HIS A 12 -25.67 -44.08 27.60
N ARG A 13 -25.93 -44.40 26.34
CA ARG A 13 -25.03 -45.21 25.50
C ARG A 13 -24.83 -44.58 24.14
N LYS A 14 -23.71 -44.89 23.49
CA LYS A 14 -23.40 -44.41 22.15
C LYS A 14 -23.97 -45.35 21.10
N TYR A 15 -24.59 -44.76 20.10
CA TYR A 15 -25.16 -45.46 18.97
C TYR A 15 -24.65 -44.87 17.67
N THR A 16 -24.52 -45.74 16.67
CA THR A 16 -24.29 -45.36 15.27
C THR A 16 -25.61 -45.41 14.51
N LEU A 17 -25.96 -44.36 13.76
CA LEU A 17 -27.14 -44.38 12.89
C LEU A 17 -26.87 -45.21 11.63
N LEU A 18 -27.67 -46.25 11.38
CA LEU A 18 -27.50 -47.14 10.22
C LEU A 18 -28.43 -46.79 9.06
N SER A 19 -29.68 -46.42 9.34
CA SER A 19 -30.63 -45.95 8.32
C SER A 19 -31.70 -45.04 8.92
N ILE A 20 -32.29 -44.21 8.07
CA ILE A 20 -33.44 -43.37 8.39
C ILE A 20 -34.60 -43.85 7.53
N GLU A 21 -35.63 -44.38 8.17
CA GLU A 21 -36.88 -44.78 7.51
C GLU A 21 -37.91 -43.65 7.64
N GLU A 22 -39.04 -43.74 6.92
CA GLU A 22 -40.05 -42.67 6.89
C GLU A 22 -40.53 -42.22 8.28
N ASN A 23 -40.60 -43.13 9.26
CA ASN A 23 -41.20 -42.86 10.58
C ASN A 23 -40.27 -43.16 11.78
N HIS A 24 -39.06 -43.69 11.55
CA HIS A 24 -38.13 -44.08 12.63
C HIS A 24 -36.70 -44.24 12.10
N CYS A 25 -35.71 -44.25 12.99
CA CYS A 25 -34.31 -44.49 12.66
C CYS A 25 -33.85 -45.86 13.17
N ILE A 26 -32.96 -46.52 12.43
CA ILE A 26 -32.30 -47.76 12.86
C ILE A 26 -30.91 -47.42 13.38
N VAL A 27 -30.65 -47.74 14.64
CA VAL A 27 -29.42 -47.38 15.35
C VAL A 27 -28.74 -48.62 15.91
N GLN A 28 -27.41 -48.67 15.88
CA GLN A 28 -26.62 -49.78 16.41
C GLN A 28 -25.86 -49.36 17.66
N ASN A 29 -26.01 -50.09 18.76
CA ASN A 29 -25.20 -49.85 19.94
C ASN A 29 -23.74 -50.20 19.63
N ILE A 30 -22.83 -49.28 19.93
CA ILE A 30 -21.40 -49.44 19.64
C ILE A 30 -20.76 -50.52 20.51
N GLU A 31 -21.26 -50.73 21.73
CA GLU A 31 -20.63 -51.63 22.69
C GLU A 31 -20.97 -53.10 22.44
N ASP A 32 -22.23 -53.40 22.11
CA ASP A 32 -22.72 -54.77 21.95
C ASP A 32 -23.14 -55.11 20.51
N GLY A 33 -23.08 -54.14 19.59
CA GLY A 33 -23.41 -54.32 18.17
C GLY A 33 -24.90 -54.55 17.86
N HIS A 34 -25.80 -54.46 18.86
CA HIS A 34 -27.23 -54.72 18.65
C HIS A 34 -27.93 -53.54 17.99
N THR A 35 -28.73 -53.84 16.99
CA THR A 35 -29.56 -52.86 16.26
C THR A 35 -30.90 -52.67 16.93
N ASN A 36 -31.30 -51.42 17.12
CA ASN A 36 -32.57 -51.01 17.71
C ASN A 36 -33.24 -49.93 16.86
N HIS A 37 -34.55 -49.76 17.03
CA HIS A 37 -35.30 -48.69 16.37
C HIS A 37 -35.51 -47.53 17.36
N CYS A 38 -35.25 -46.30 16.93
CA CYS A 38 -35.54 -45.08 17.69
C CYS A 38 -36.40 -44.11 16.88
N PHE A 39 -36.89 -43.06 17.53
CA PHE A 39 -37.59 -41.96 16.86
C PHE A 39 -36.66 -41.23 15.86
N LEU A 40 -37.24 -40.45 14.96
CA LEU A 40 -36.48 -39.66 13.99
C LEU A 40 -35.54 -38.68 14.69
N ILE A 41 -34.27 -38.70 14.29
CA ILE A 41 -33.20 -37.90 14.89
C ILE A 41 -32.47 -37.09 13.81
N PRO A 42 -31.98 -35.88 14.12
CA PRO A 42 -31.36 -34.97 13.14
C PRO A 42 -29.88 -35.33 12.87
N HIS A 43 -29.57 -36.62 12.70
CA HIS A 43 -28.24 -37.16 12.41
C HIS A 43 -28.22 -37.82 11.03
N LYS A 44 -27.04 -37.94 10.41
CA LYS A 44 -26.84 -38.64 9.14
C LYS A 44 -26.47 -40.11 9.38
N VAL A 45 -26.78 -40.96 8.41
CA VAL A 45 -26.33 -42.35 8.41
C VAL A 45 -24.80 -42.40 8.55
N GLY A 46 -24.32 -43.12 9.55
CA GLY A 46 -22.92 -43.23 9.96
C GLY A 46 -22.56 -42.41 11.20
N ASP A 47 -23.39 -41.45 11.63
CA ASP A 47 -23.10 -40.59 12.78
C ASP A 47 -23.16 -41.36 14.11
N VAL A 48 -22.27 -41.01 15.03
CA VAL A 48 -22.20 -41.53 16.39
C VAL A 48 -22.67 -40.49 17.40
N PHE A 49 -23.68 -40.82 18.21
CA PHE A 49 -24.28 -39.91 19.20
C PHE A 49 -24.79 -40.69 20.41
N TRP A 50 -25.12 -39.99 21.50
CA TRP A 50 -25.67 -40.60 22.69
C TRP A 50 -27.18 -40.77 22.61
N LEU A 51 -27.71 -41.91 23.03
CA LEU A 51 -29.13 -42.09 23.33
C LEU A 51 -29.28 -42.45 24.81
N PHE A 52 -30.38 -41.99 25.41
CA PHE A 52 -30.76 -42.39 26.76
C PHE A 52 -31.75 -43.54 26.68
N GLU A 53 -31.33 -44.73 27.12
CA GLU A 53 -32.20 -45.88 27.24
C GLU A 53 -33.10 -45.68 28.46
N LYS A 54 -34.40 -45.46 28.25
CA LYS A 54 -35.34 -45.12 29.33
C LYS A 54 -35.88 -46.35 30.05
N SER A 55 -36.20 -47.38 29.29
CA SER A 55 -36.77 -48.64 29.77
C SER A 55 -36.75 -49.70 28.68
N ILE A 56 -36.67 -50.96 29.07
CA ILE A 56 -36.81 -52.11 28.17
C ILE A 56 -38.25 -52.64 28.30
N ASN A 57 -38.94 -52.82 27.18
CA ASN A 57 -40.28 -53.41 27.18
C ASN A 57 -40.18 -54.91 27.47
N ALA A 58 -40.81 -55.35 28.57
CA ALA A 58 -40.75 -56.71 29.07
C ALA A 58 -41.31 -57.78 28.11
N TYR A 59 -42.12 -57.40 27.13
CA TYR A 59 -42.80 -58.33 26.23
C TYR A 59 -42.06 -58.59 24.91
N ASN A 60 -41.33 -57.59 24.38
CA ASN A 60 -40.64 -57.70 23.09
C ASN A 60 -39.14 -57.38 23.14
N GLY A 61 -38.61 -56.97 24.31
CA GLY A 61 -37.20 -56.62 24.48
C GLY A 61 -36.80 -55.28 23.88
N ASN A 62 -37.73 -54.53 23.29
CA ASN A 62 -37.40 -53.25 22.65
C ASN A 62 -37.05 -52.18 23.68
N ILE A 63 -35.97 -51.47 23.43
CA ILE A 63 -35.54 -50.34 24.23
C ILE A 63 -36.36 -49.11 23.84
N THR A 64 -36.93 -48.43 24.83
CA THR A 64 -37.54 -47.12 24.65
C THR A 64 -36.47 -46.06 24.84
N PHE A 65 -36.26 -45.21 23.84
CA PHE A 65 -35.24 -44.17 23.87
C PHE A 65 -35.80 -42.79 24.20
N GLU A 66 -34.97 -41.97 24.84
CA GLU A 66 -35.05 -40.50 24.77
C GLU A 66 -33.76 -39.96 24.17
N TYR A 67 -33.83 -38.75 23.62
CA TYR A 67 -32.63 -38.08 23.14
C TYR A 67 -31.76 -37.70 24.35
N SER A 68 -30.48 -38.04 24.28
CA SER A 68 -29.56 -37.80 25.39
C SER A 68 -29.24 -36.32 25.53
N ILE A 69 -29.41 -35.77 26.74
CA ILE A 69 -28.99 -34.39 27.06
C ILE A 69 -27.49 -34.17 26.86
N LEU A 70 -26.66 -35.22 26.93
CA LEU A 70 -25.20 -35.14 26.68
C LEU A 70 -24.84 -34.73 25.25
N ASN A 71 -25.77 -34.82 24.31
CA ASN A 71 -25.52 -34.34 22.95
C ASN A 71 -25.68 -32.82 22.82
N LEU A 72 -26.29 -32.15 23.81
CA LEU A 72 -26.80 -30.78 23.67
C LEU A 72 -26.35 -29.84 24.78
N TYR A 73 -26.18 -30.34 26.01
CA TYR A 73 -25.99 -29.50 27.18
C TYR A 73 -24.75 -29.91 27.99
N GLU A 74 -24.06 -28.90 28.48
CA GLU A 74 -22.92 -29.01 29.38
C GLU A 74 -23.29 -28.34 30.72
N LYS A 75 -22.64 -28.81 31.78
CA LYS A 75 -22.80 -28.23 33.11
C LYS A 75 -22.13 -26.86 33.14
N ASP A 76 -22.70 -25.94 33.92
CA ASP A 76 -22.18 -24.59 34.17
C ASP A 76 -22.18 -23.70 32.91
N ALA A 77 -23.21 -23.84 32.07
CA ALA A 77 -23.39 -23.07 30.83
C ALA A 77 -24.82 -22.50 30.67
N TYR A 78 -24.94 -21.41 29.90
CA TYR A 78 -26.23 -20.76 29.59
C TYR A 78 -26.82 -21.24 28.27
N TYR A 79 -28.13 -21.46 28.27
CA TYR A 79 -28.88 -21.83 27.07
C TYR A 79 -30.20 -21.06 27.00
N ASP A 80 -30.61 -20.74 25.77
CA ASP A 80 -31.92 -20.13 25.50
C ASP A 80 -32.96 -21.25 25.30
N PHE A 81 -34.06 -21.19 26.05
CA PHE A 81 -35.18 -22.12 25.98
C PHE A 81 -36.48 -21.41 25.59
N ASN A 82 -37.29 -22.04 24.73
CA ASN A 82 -38.66 -21.61 24.50
C ASN A 82 -39.53 -22.02 25.68
N ILE A 83 -40.41 -21.13 26.14
CA ILE A 83 -41.41 -21.44 27.16
C ILE A 83 -42.58 -22.15 26.47
N ILE A 84 -42.74 -23.44 26.72
CA ILE A 84 -43.82 -24.25 26.14
C ILE A 84 -45.12 -24.06 26.92
N LYS A 85 -45.04 -24.08 28.25
CA LYS A 85 -46.20 -24.03 29.12
C LYS A 85 -45.85 -23.44 30.48
N GLU A 86 -46.72 -22.58 30.99
CA GLU A 86 -46.64 -22.07 32.35
C GLU A 86 -47.61 -22.82 33.27
N THR A 87 -47.16 -23.15 34.47
CA THR A 87 -47.97 -23.74 35.54
C THR A 87 -47.90 -22.85 36.78
N GLU A 88 -48.74 -23.10 37.79
CA GLU A 88 -48.78 -22.29 39.01
C GLU A 88 -47.43 -22.23 39.77
N GLN A 89 -46.53 -23.19 39.56
CA GLN A 89 -45.25 -23.30 40.28
C GLN A 89 -44.01 -23.34 39.36
N PHE A 90 -44.16 -23.74 38.09
CA PHE A 90 -43.04 -23.97 37.17
C PHE A 90 -43.32 -23.49 35.74
N LEU A 91 -42.26 -23.12 35.03
CA LEU A 91 -42.21 -22.99 33.58
C LEU A 91 -41.73 -24.31 32.98
N ILE A 92 -42.46 -24.83 32.01
CA ILE A 92 -42.02 -25.94 31.15
C ILE A 92 -41.34 -25.33 29.93
N VAL A 93 -40.05 -25.63 29.76
CA VAL A 93 -39.18 -25.01 28.77
C VAL A 93 -38.52 -26.06 27.88
N SER A 94 -38.23 -25.71 26.63
CA SER A 94 -37.54 -26.58 25.66
C SER A 94 -36.85 -25.78 24.56
N ASN A 95 -35.70 -26.26 24.11
CA ASN A 95 -35.02 -25.80 22.90
C ASN A 95 -34.61 -26.94 21.96
N PHE A 96 -35.14 -28.14 22.21
CA PHE A 96 -34.95 -29.31 21.36
C PHE A 96 -36.23 -30.15 21.30
N PRO A 97 -36.66 -30.64 20.11
CA PRO A 97 -37.89 -31.42 19.97
C PRO A 97 -37.94 -32.61 20.95
N HIS A 98 -39.09 -32.80 21.60
CA HIS A 98 -39.37 -33.90 22.54
C HIS A 98 -38.52 -33.95 23.83
N LEU A 99 -37.68 -32.95 24.10
CA LEU A 99 -37.04 -32.73 25.40
C LEU A 99 -37.66 -31.53 26.10
N THR A 100 -38.15 -31.72 27.32
CA THR A 100 -38.76 -30.63 28.10
C THR A 100 -38.24 -30.64 29.53
N PHE A 101 -37.99 -29.45 30.07
CA PHE A 101 -37.44 -29.25 31.41
C PHE A 101 -38.33 -28.33 32.22
N ALA A 102 -38.33 -28.48 33.54
CA ALA A 102 -39.07 -27.60 34.44
C ALA A 102 -38.11 -26.60 35.09
N ALA A 103 -38.40 -25.31 34.95
CA ALA A 103 -37.71 -24.22 35.64
C ALA A 103 -38.68 -23.57 36.65
N PRO A 104 -38.21 -23.10 37.82
CA PRO A 104 -39.06 -22.36 38.76
C PRO A 104 -39.70 -21.12 38.12
N LEU A 105 -40.98 -20.86 38.44
CA LEU A 105 -41.68 -19.68 37.92
C LEU A 105 -41.00 -18.35 38.29
N SER A 106 -40.30 -18.33 39.42
CA SER A 106 -39.51 -17.17 39.89
C SER A 106 -38.36 -16.77 38.95
N PHE A 107 -38.00 -17.59 37.98
CA PHE A 107 -36.96 -17.25 36.99
C PHE A 107 -37.50 -16.42 35.83
N ARG A 108 -38.83 -16.25 35.72
CA ARG A 108 -39.45 -15.39 34.71
C ARG A 108 -39.37 -13.92 35.12
N GLU A 109 -38.53 -13.16 34.42
CA GLU A 109 -38.38 -11.72 34.66
C GLU A 109 -39.36 -10.89 33.83
N ASP A 110 -39.62 -11.31 32.60
CA ASP A 110 -40.60 -10.69 31.70
C ASP A 110 -41.72 -11.67 31.35
N LYS A 111 -42.97 -11.27 31.61
CA LYS A 111 -44.15 -12.08 31.28
C LYS A 111 -44.46 -12.08 29.77
N ALA A 112 -43.98 -11.09 29.01
CA ALA A 112 -44.23 -10.98 27.58
C ALA A 112 -43.29 -11.85 26.72
N SER A 113 -42.13 -12.26 27.25
CA SER A 113 -41.16 -13.07 26.52
C SER A 113 -41.63 -14.53 26.35
N THR A 114 -41.51 -15.06 25.13
CA THR A 114 -41.75 -16.48 24.79
C THR A 114 -40.49 -17.34 24.96
N GLN A 115 -39.34 -16.71 25.25
CA GLN A 115 -38.06 -17.37 25.48
C GLN A 115 -37.44 -16.95 26.81
N ILE A 116 -36.69 -17.86 27.43
CA ILE A 116 -35.98 -17.63 28.68
C ILE A 116 -34.56 -18.19 28.59
N ARG A 117 -33.58 -17.36 28.97
CA ARG A 117 -32.18 -17.79 29.11
C ARG A 117 -31.99 -18.39 30.51
N LEU A 118 -31.52 -19.63 30.58
CA LEU A 118 -31.33 -20.36 31.84
C LEU A 118 -29.91 -20.90 31.97
N PHE A 119 -29.35 -20.79 33.17
CA PHE A 119 -28.07 -21.39 33.54
C PHE A 119 -28.25 -22.83 33.99
N VAL A 120 -27.60 -23.78 33.31
CA VAL A 120 -27.61 -25.20 33.68
C VAL A 120 -26.55 -25.45 34.74
N LYS A 121 -26.93 -25.34 36.01
CA LYS A 121 -26.02 -25.56 37.14
C LYS A 121 -25.64 -27.02 37.34
N ASN A 122 -26.56 -27.93 37.04
CA ASN A 122 -26.29 -29.36 37.19
C ASN A 122 -27.07 -30.21 36.19
N ILE A 123 -26.54 -31.39 35.89
CA ILE A 123 -27.11 -32.34 34.95
C ILE A 123 -27.32 -33.68 35.68
N ASP A 124 -28.55 -34.20 35.64
CA ASP A 124 -28.93 -35.49 36.20
C ASP A 124 -28.93 -36.54 35.09
N LEU A 125 -27.85 -37.30 35.00
CA LEU A 125 -27.66 -38.36 34.01
C LEU A 125 -28.54 -39.58 34.27
N ASP A 126 -28.95 -39.84 35.52
CA ASP A 126 -29.81 -40.99 35.84
C ASP A 126 -31.26 -40.76 35.37
N LYS A 127 -31.66 -39.50 35.25
CA LYS A 127 -33.02 -39.10 34.86
C LYS A 127 -33.10 -38.37 33.52
N ASN A 128 -31.97 -38.13 32.85
CA ASN A 128 -31.89 -37.34 31.63
C ASN A 128 -32.53 -35.94 31.81
N LYS A 129 -32.20 -35.24 32.93
CA LYS A 129 -32.76 -33.93 33.29
C LYS A 129 -31.70 -32.86 33.57
N LEU A 130 -32.09 -31.59 33.39
CA LEU A 130 -31.29 -30.41 33.72
C LEU A 130 -31.81 -29.75 35.01
N PHE A 131 -30.90 -29.17 35.79
CA PHE A 131 -31.20 -28.34 36.95
C PHE A 131 -30.68 -26.92 36.75
N PHE A 132 -31.56 -25.95 37.00
CA PHE A 132 -31.31 -24.53 36.78
C PHE A 132 -31.09 -23.76 38.10
N SER A 133 -30.30 -22.68 38.08
CA SER A 133 -30.17 -21.74 39.20
C SER A 133 -30.17 -20.28 38.74
N LYS A 134 -30.51 -19.37 39.65
CA LYS A 134 -30.40 -17.92 39.49
C LYS A 134 -29.25 -17.46 40.40
N ASP A 135 -28.12 -17.05 39.84
CA ASP A 135 -27.03 -16.45 40.62
C ASP A 135 -27.37 -14.97 40.84
N GLU A 136 -27.40 -14.53 42.10
CA GLU A 136 -27.73 -13.13 42.47
C GLU A 136 -26.52 -12.19 42.41
N ASN A 137 -25.34 -12.66 42.00
CA ASN A 137 -24.10 -11.88 42.05
C ASN A 137 -23.25 -11.85 40.77
N ASP A 138 -23.75 -12.30 39.62
CA ASP A 138 -23.02 -12.14 38.36
C ASP A 138 -23.84 -11.37 37.33
N THR A 139 -23.29 -10.23 36.90
CA THR A 139 -23.57 -9.63 35.61
C THR A 139 -23.67 -10.71 34.53
N PRO A 140 -24.64 -10.62 33.60
CA PRO A 140 -24.83 -11.66 32.60
C PRO A 140 -23.51 -11.88 31.86
N PRO A 141 -22.96 -13.10 31.81
CA PRO A 141 -21.83 -13.34 30.95
C PRO A 141 -22.26 -12.99 29.54
N SER A 142 -21.47 -12.15 28.89
CA SER A 142 -21.50 -11.98 27.45
C SER A 142 -21.68 -13.35 26.81
N THR A 143 -22.63 -13.42 25.87
CA THR A 143 -22.84 -14.54 24.93
C THR A 143 -21.60 -15.42 24.78
N PRO A 144 -21.70 -16.76 24.90
CA PRO A 144 -20.58 -17.64 24.63
C PRO A 144 -20.34 -17.68 23.11
N TYR A 145 -19.83 -16.58 22.56
CA TYR A 145 -18.65 -16.76 21.76
C TYR A 145 -17.64 -17.34 22.73
N TYR A 146 -17.26 -18.60 22.51
CA TYR A 146 -15.89 -18.95 22.85
C TYR A 146 -15.06 -17.85 22.21
N GLU A 147 -14.57 -16.88 22.99
CA GLU A 147 -13.39 -16.12 22.60
C GLU A 147 -12.28 -17.17 22.59
N THR A 148 -12.26 -17.97 21.52
CA THR A 148 -11.08 -18.69 21.12
C THR A 148 -10.04 -17.61 20.97
N ASP A 149 -9.10 -17.60 21.90
CA ASP A 149 -7.94 -16.74 21.82
C ASP A 149 -7.22 -17.04 20.50
N LEU A 150 -7.46 -16.18 19.51
CA LEU A 150 -6.86 -16.23 18.19
C LEU A 150 -5.52 -15.49 18.16
N SER A 151 -5.09 -14.85 19.27
CA SER A 151 -3.77 -14.21 19.37
C SER A 151 -2.63 -15.22 19.29
N VAL A 152 -2.92 -16.51 19.48
CA VAL A 152 -1.97 -17.62 19.25
C VAL A 152 -1.62 -17.82 17.78
N PHE A 153 -2.41 -17.25 16.86
CA PHE A 153 -2.16 -17.30 15.42
C PHE A 153 -1.65 -15.95 14.92
N GLU A 154 -0.44 -15.94 14.35
CA GLU A 154 0.14 -14.78 13.67
C GLU A 154 -0.59 -14.46 12.35
N GLN A 155 -0.76 -13.16 12.07
CA GLN A 155 -1.32 -12.67 10.79
C GLN A 155 -0.39 -13.01 9.62
N ASN A 156 -0.94 -13.35 8.46
CA ASN A 156 -0.22 -13.76 7.25
C ASN A 156 0.59 -15.08 7.34
N LYS A 157 0.35 -15.90 8.37
CA LYS A 157 0.96 -17.24 8.50
C LYS A 157 -0.04 -18.34 8.23
N ILE A 158 0.38 -19.37 7.50
CA ILE A 158 -0.40 -20.57 7.21
C ILE A 158 -0.09 -21.64 8.27
N TYR A 159 -1.14 -22.21 8.85
CA TYR A 159 -1.10 -23.27 9.85
C TYR A 159 -1.72 -24.54 9.29
N HIS A 160 -1.01 -25.66 9.37
CA HIS A 160 -1.55 -26.99 9.09
C HIS A 160 -1.96 -27.62 10.41
N LEU A 161 -3.27 -27.70 10.65
CA LEU A 161 -3.82 -28.11 11.93
C LEU A 161 -4.49 -29.49 11.84
N PRO A 162 -4.31 -30.38 12.83
CA PRO A 162 -4.99 -31.66 12.89
C PRO A 162 -6.50 -31.51 12.84
N PHE A 163 -7.13 -32.19 11.89
CA PHE A 163 -8.58 -32.27 11.76
C PHE A 163 -9.16 -33.27 12.77
N ILE A 164 -10.11 -32.81 13.58
CA ILE A 164 -10.76 -33.64 14.60
C ILE A 164 -12.12 -34.14 14.12
N LYS A 165 -13.02 -33.21 13.78
CA LYS A 165 -14.40 -33.48 13.39
C LYS A 165 -14.97 -32.32 12.60
N ASN A 166 -16.07 -32.53 11.90
CA ASN A 166 -16.87 -31.44 11.34
C ASN A 166 -18.28 -31.46 11.90
N HIS A 167 -18.96 -30.33 11.86
CA HIS A 167 -20.38 -30.23 12.23
C HIS A 167 -21.05 -29.14 11.38
N ILE A 168 -22.38 -29.13 11.38
CA ILE A 168 -23.19 -28.14 10.65
C ILE A 168 -23.94 -27.32 11.69
N ASN A 169 -23.88 -26.00 11.58
CA ASN A 169 -24.62 -25.10 12.47
C ASN A 169 -26.11 -25.02 12.05
N ARG A 170 -26.93 -24.32 12.85
CA ARG A 170 -28.37 -24.12 12.58
C ARG A 170 -28.68 -23.45 11.23
N ASN A 171 -27.72 -22.69 10.66
CA ASN A 171 -27.86 -21.98 9.39
C ASN A 171 -27.38 -22.83 8.19
N GLY A 172 -27.06 -24.11 8.40
CA GLY A 172 -26.58 -24.99 7.34
C GLY A 172 -25.13 -24.75 6.93
N THR A 173 -24.38 -23.90 7.63
CA THR A 173 -22.94 -23.67 7.42
C THR A 173 -22.14 -24.81 8.05
N ARG A 174 -21.22 -25.39 7.28
CA ARG A 174 -20.35 -26.47 7.77
C ARG A 174 -19.10 -25.88 8.41
N PHE A 175 -18.71 -26.39 9.58
CA PHE A 175 -17.51 -26.02 10.31
C PHE A 175 -16.59 -27.22 10.50
N LEU A 176 -15.29 -27.02 10.31
CA LEU A 176 -14.24 -27.97 10.66
C LEU A 176 -13.71 -27.62 12.05
N VAL A 177 -13.52 -28.63 12.89
CA VAL A 177 -12.92 -28.52 14.22
C VAL A 177 -11.49 -29.03 14.12
N VAL A 178 -10.53 -28.17 14.47
CA VAL A 178 -9.10 -28.45 14.39
C VAL A 178 -8.42 -28.26 15.74
N GLU A 179 -7.35 -28.99 16.01
CA GLU A 179 -6.57 -28.86 17.24
C GLU A 179 -5.37 -27.92 17.05
N TYR A 180 -5.12 -27.04 18.02
CA TYR A 180 -3.84 -26.34 18.11
C TYR A 180 -3.47 -26.11 19.57
N LYS A 181 -2.26 -26.56 19.97
CA LYS A 181 -1.74 -26.47 21.35
C LYS A 181 -2.74 -26.98 22.42
N GLY A 182 -3.43 -28.09 22.15
CA GLY A 182 -4.40 -28.69 23.08
C GLY A 182 -5.73 -27.96 23.20
N LYS A 183 -6.01 -26.97 22.34
CA LYS A 183 -7.31 -26.29 22.22
C LYS A 183 -7.96 -26.58 20.87
N HIS A 184 -9.28 -26.56 20.83
CA HIS A 184 -10.06 -26.77 19.61
C HIS A 184 -10.50 -25.43 19.00
N TYR A 185 -10.33 -25.31 17.68
CA TYR A 185 -10.71 -24.13 16.91
C TYR A 185 -11.68 -24.50 15.78
N HIS A 186 -12.53 -23.55 15.41
CA HIS A 186 -13.57 -23.73 14.41
C HIS A 186 -13.25 -22.95 13.14
N ILE A 187 -13.31 -23.62 11.99
CA ILE A 187 -13.07 -23.03 10.67
C ILE A 187 -14.33 -23.21 9.83
N SER A 188 -14.90 -22.11 9.32
CA SER A 188 -16.06 -22.19 8.43
C SER A 188 -15.63 -22.70 7.04
N VAL A 189 -16.40 -23.64 6.50
CA VAL A 189 -16.27 -24.11 5.12
C VAL A 189 -17.16 -23.24 4.24
N PRO A 190 -16.63 -22.60 3.19
CA PRO A 190 -17.43 -21.85 2.24
C PRO A 190 -18.54 -22.73 1.64
N GLU A 191 -19.70 -22.15 1.37
CA GLU A 191 -20.87 -22.89 0.90
C GLU A 191 -20.60 -23.73 -0.36
N LYS A 192 -19.81 -23.20 -1.30
CA LYS A 192 -19.36 -23.91 -2.52
C LYS A 192 -18.59 -25.21 -2.24
N HIS A 193 -18.02 -25.35 -1.04
CA HIS A 193 -17.20 -26.49 -0.61
C HIS A 193 -17.87 -27.32 0.49
N LYS A 194 -19.18 -27.11 0.72
CA LYS A 194 -19.93 -27.76 1.81
C LYS A 194 -19.83 -29.28 1.79
N ASN A 195 -19.65 -29.90 0.63
CA ASN A 195 -19.55 -31.34 0.46
C ASN A 195 -18.11 -31.88 0.33
N THR A 196 -17.08 -31.02 0.36
CA THR A 196 -15.68 -31.41 0.16
C THR A 196 -15.16 -32.28 1.32
N LEU A 197 -14.46 -33.38 1.02
CA LEU A 197 -13.82 -34.23 2.03
C LEU A 197 -12.43 -33.66 2.33
N PHE A 198 -12.18 -33.33 3.60
CA PHE A 198 -10.90 -32.80 4.06
C PHE A 198 -10.08 -33.91 4.72
N GLU A 199 -8.77 -33.87 4.54
CA GLU A 199 -7.82 -34.86 5.06
C GLU A 199 -7.49 -34.64 6.55
N LYS A 200 -6.53 -35.41 7.09
CA LYS A 200 -6.15 -35.39 8.51
C LYS A 200 -5.56 -34.07 8.99
N GLU A 201 -5.01 -33.24 8.09
CA GLU A 201 -4.49 -31.92 8.42
C GLU A 201 -5.05 -30.86 7.48
N ILE A 202 -5.42 -29.70 8.05
CA ILE A 202 -6.11 -28.63 7.34
C ILE A 202 -5.25 -27.36 7.37
N GLY A 203 -4.88 -26.89 6.18
CA GLY A 203 -4.21 -25.59 6.00
C GLY A 203 -5.18 -24.42 6.19
N CYS A 204 -4.93 -23.57 7.18
CA CYS A 204 -5.73 -22.39 7.51
C CYS A 204 -4.87 -21.18 7.85
N GLN A 205 -5.45 -19.99 7.81
CA GLN A 205 -4.78 -18.74 8.16
C GLN A 205 -5.72 -17.78 8.88
N LEU A 206 -5.17 -16.85 9.66
CA LEU A 206 -5.94 -15.80 10.31
C LEU A 206 -6.42 -14.77 9.27
N SER A 207 -7.71 -14.44 9.29
CA SER A 207 -8.35 -13.47 8.40
C SER A 207 -9.23 -12.51 9.20
N TYR A 208 -9.51 -11.34 8.62
CA TYR A 208 -10.30 -10.29 9.25
C TYR A 208 -11.69 -10.18 8.60
N HIS A 209 -12.73 -9.95 9.40
CA HIS A 209 -14.10 -9.75 8.90
C HIS A 209 -14.36 -8.26 8.61
N PRO A 210 -14.73 -7.83 7.39
CA PRO A 210 -14.88 -6.42 7.06
C PRO A 210 -15.98 -5.68 7.83
N GLU A 211 -17.01 -6.41 8.29
CA GLU A 211 -18.21 -5.85 8.93
C GLU A 211 -18.25 -6.00 10.46
N GLY A 212 -17.23 -6.61 11.07
CA GLY A 212 -17.16 -6.80 12.51
C GLY A 212 -15.71 -6.90 12.93
N ASP A 213 -15.31 -6.09 13.91
CA ASP A 213 -13.93 -5.86 14.36
C ASP A 213 -13.26 -7.10 15.01
N ARG A 214 -13.24 -8.24 14.28
CA ARG A 214 -12.92 -9.57 14.79
C ARG A 214 -12.17 -10.42 13.75
N TYR A 215 -11.17 -11.13 14.24
CA TYR A 215 -10.42 -12.13 13.47
C TYR A 215 -11.13 -13.48 13.46
N TYR A 216 -10.92 -14.27 12.41
CA TYR A 216 -11.37 -15.66 12.30
C TYR A 216 -10.35 -16.50 11.51
N LEU A 217 -10.37 -17.83 11.70
CA LEU A 217 -9.57 -18.74 10.89
C LEU A 217 -10.28 -19.06 9.59
N LYS A 218 -9.58 -18.87 8.47
CA LYS A 218 -10.06 -19.14 7.11
C LYS A 218 -9.25 -20.26 6.48
N LEU A 219 -9.91 -21.16 5.74
CA LEU A 219 -9.22 -22.17 4.92
C LEU A 219 -8.34 -21.50 3.87
N THR A 220 -7.14 -22.03 3.69
CA THR A 220 -6.29 -21.62 2.57
C THR A 220 -6.87 -22.10 1.24
N ARG A 221 -6.56 -21.39 0.16
CA ARG A 221 -6.95 -21.82 -1.19
C ARG A 221 -6.35 -23.18 -1.53
N TYR A 222 -5.11 -23.43 -1.13
CA TYR A 222 -4.48 -24.74 -1.29
C TYR A 222 -5.31 -25.86 -0.66
N ALA A 223 -5.71 -25.72 0.61
CA ALA A 223 -6.51 -26.74 1.30
C ALA A 223 -7.88 -27.01 0.65
N LEU A 224 -8.48 -26.00 -0.01
CA LEU A 224 -9.73 -26.17 -0.76
C LEU A 224 -9.49 -26.89 -2.10
N ILE A 225 -8.42 -26.54 -2.80
CA ILE A 225 -8.11 -27.03 -4.15
C ILE A 225 -7.48 -28.43 -4.11
N SER A 226 -6.56 -28.71 -3.19
CA SER A 226 -5.96 -30.04 -3.02
C SER A 226 -6.94 -31.11 -2.56
N ALA A 227 -8.02 -30.72 -1.87
CA ALA A 227 -9.11 -31.61 -1.50
C ALA A 227 -9.98 -32.04 -2.71
N GLN A 228 -9.93 -31.30 -3.82
CA GLN A 228 -10.75 -31.54 -5.02
C GLN A 228 -9.94 -32.10 -6.19
N TYR A 229 -8.71 -31.63 -6.36
CA TYR A 229 -7.84 -31.96 -7.48
C TYR A 229 -6.65 -32.80 -7.02
N LYS A 230 -6.32 -33.84 -7.78
CA LYS A 230 -5.14 -34.68 -7.55
C LYS A 230 -4.17 -34.57 -8.72
N LYS A 231 -2.88 -34.41 -8.39
CA LYS A 231 -1.79 -34.43 -9.37
C LYS A 231 -1.86 -35.70 -10.22
N GLY A 232 -1.74 -35.54 -11.54
CA GLY A 232 -1.78 -36.64 -12.51
C GLY A 232 -3.17 -37.06 -12.96
N ASN A 233 -4.24 -36.54 -12.36
CA ASN A 233 -5.62 -36.82 -12.78
C ASN A 233 -6.13 -35.78 -13.78
N GLN A 234 -7.08 -36.20 -14.63
CA GLN A 234 -7.70 -35.36 -15.64
C GLN A 234 -9.06 -34.83 -15.17
N TYR A 235 -9.35 -33.56 -15.44
CA TYR A 235 -10.58 -32.87 -15.03
C TYR A 235 -11.14 -32.01 -16.17
N PRO A 236 -12.46 -31.77 -16.20
CA PRO A 236 -13.08 -30.89 -17.17
C PRO A 236 -12.91 -29.40 -16.79
N PHE A 237 -12.60 -28.58 -17.78
CA PHE A 237 -12.50 -27.13 -17.65
C PHE A 237 -13.18 -26.43 -18.82
N THR A 238 -14.09 -25.52 -18.57
CA THR A 238 -14.81 -24.75 -19.60
C THR A 238 -14.01 -23.52 -20.02
N LEU A 239 -13.74 -23.35 -21.31
CA LEU A 239 -13.08 -22.16 -21.85
C LEU A 239 -14.02 -20.95 -21.74
N GLN A 240 -13.63 -19.92 -20.98
CA GLN A 240 -14.37 -18.66 -20.85
C GLN A 240 -13.98 -17.67 -21.94
N SER A 241 -12.68 -17.45 -22.11
CA SER A 241 -12.15 -16.50 -23.08
C SER A 241 -10.68 -16.79 -23.42
N ILE A 242 -10.24 -16.24 -24.55
CA ILE A 242 -8.83 -16.28 -24.98
C ILE A 242 -8.30 -14.85 -24.95
N THR A 243 -7.21 -14.64 -24.22
CA THR A 243 -6.56 -13.35 -24.07
C THR A 243 -5.10 -13.43 -24.50
N LEU A 244 -4.47 -12.29 -24.76
CA LEU A 244 -3.03 -12.19 -24.99
C LEU A 244 -2.38 -11.64 -23.73
N ASP A 245 -1.36 -12.33 -23.23
CA ASP A 245 -0.55 -11.85 -22.14
C ASP A 245 0.24 -10.60 -22.59
N ALA A 246 0.13 -9.50 -21.84
CA ALA A 246 0.71 -8.21 -22.23
C ALA A 246 2.25 -8.20 -22.14
N GLU A 247 2.86 -9.08 -21.34
CA GLU A 247 4.32 -9.14 -21.18
C GLU A 247 4.97 -10.07 -22.20
N THR A 248 4.34 -11.21 -22.51
CA THR A 248 4.95 -12.26 -23.34
C THR A 248 4.35 -12.35 -24.75
N ALA A 249 3.24 -11.65 -25.01
CA ALA A 249 2.45 -11.76 -26.24
C ALA A 249 1.99 -13.19 -26.57
N THR A 250 1.93 -14.08 -25.57
CA THR A 250 1.46 -15.48 -25.74
C THR A 250 -0.03 -15.60 -25.47
N GLN A 251 -0.71 -16.54 -26.14
CA GLN A 251 -2.12 -16.80 -25.89
C GLN A 251 -2.33 -17.42 -24.50
N CYS A 252 -3.21 -16.83 -23.71
CA CYS A 252 -3.67 -17.31 -22.41
C CYS A 252 -5.15 -17.68 -22.50
N TRP A 253 -5.45 -18.95 -22.21
CA TRP A 253 -6.81 -19.47 -22.15
C TRP A 253 -7.32 -19.34 -20.72
N ILE A 254 -8.39 -18.57 -20.56
CA ILE A 254 -9.07 -18.38 -19.27
C ILE A 254 -10.10 -19.50 -19.14
N LEU A 255 -9.83 -20.43 -18.24
CA LEU A 255 -10.63 -21.63 -18.03
C LEU A 255 -11.40 -21.54 -16.72
N LYS A 256 -12.65 -22.00 -16.72
CA LYS A 256 -13.50 -22.10 -15.54
C LYS A 256 -13.73 -23.56 -15.18
N ASP A 257 -13.52 -23.92 -13.91
CA ASP A 257 -13.84 -25.26 -13.44
C ASP A 257 -15.32 -25.41 -13.03
N GLU A 258 -15.74 -26.64 -12.70
CA GLU A 258 -17.10 -26.96 -12.27
C GLU A 258 -17.56 -26.20 -11.00
N ASN A 259 -16.61 -25.74 -10.18
CA ASN A 259 -16.85 -25.00 -8.93
C ASN A 259 -16.80 -23.47 -9.14
N GLY A 260 -16.53 -23.03 -10.36
CA GLY A 260 -16.48 -21.64 -10.79
C GLY A 260 -15.18 -20.89 -10.50
N TYR A 261 -14.07 -21.58 -10.23
CA TYR A 261 -12.75 -20.94 -10.19
C TYR A 261 -12.22 -20.70 -11.59
N ILE A 262 -11.54 -19.57 -11.75
CA ILE A 262 -10.82 -19.20 -12.96
C ILE A 262 -9.38 -19.71 -12.85
N ASN A 263 -8.93 -20.41 -13.89
CA ASN A 263 -7.61 -20.99 -14.06
C ASN A 263 -7.04 -20.52 -15.39
N HIS A 264 -5.74 -20.24 -15.45
CA HIS A 264 -5.06 -19.81 -16.67
C HIS A 264 -4.29 -20.99 -17.27
N TYR A 265 -4.49 -21.23 -18.55
CA TYR A 265 -3.80 -22.27 -19.30
C TYR A 265 -3.11 -21.67 -20.52
N TYR A 266 -1.82 -21.93 -20.66
CA TYR A 266 -0.98 -21.37 -21.72
C TYR A 266 -0.65 -22.48 -22.72
N PRO A 267 -1.48 -22.68 -23.77
CA PRO A 267 -1.33 -23.79 -24.70
C PRO A 267 -0.01 -23.73 -25.48
N ASP A 268 0.52 -22.54 -25.77
CA ASP A 268 1.79 -22.40 -26.48
C ASP A 268 2.99 -22.74 -25.58
N SER A 269 2.80 -22.71 -24.27
CA SER A 269 3.80 -23.05 -23.26
C SER A 269 3.69 -24.50 -22.78
N ASP A 270 2.59 -25.19 -23.07
CA ASP A 270 2.42 -26.60 -22.74
C ASP A 270 3.23 -27.51 -23.67
N LEU A 271 4.34 -28.05 -23.15
CA LEU A 271 5.23 -28.99 -23.86
C LEU A 271 4.55 -30.34 -24.18
N SER A 272 3.42 -30.64 -23.54
CA SER A 272 2.63 -31.85 -23.76
C SER A 272 1.58 -31.71 -24.87
N ARG A 273 1.49 -30.50 -25.46
CA ARG A 273 0.52 -30.19 -26.51
C ARG A 273 0.78 -31.00 -27.76
N ASN A 274 -0.26 -31.65 -28.25
CA ASN A 274 -0.24 -32.39 -29.50
C ASN A 274 -0.61 -31.44 -30.65
N ASP A 275 0.07 -31.53 -31.79
CA ASP A 275 -0.15 -30.64 -32.94
C ASP A 275 -1.56 -30.78 -33.56
N ASP A 276 -2.27 -31.87 -33.24
CA ASP A 276 -3.64 -32.17 -33.69
C ASP A 276 -4.75 -31.56 -32.81
N PHE A 277 -4.46 -30.51 -32.03
CA PHE A 277 -5.47 -29.95 -31.12
C PHE A 277 -6.60 -29.23 -31.89
N PRO A 278 -7.88 -29.56 -31.63
CA PRO A 278 -9.00 -28.95 -32.35
C PRO A 278 -9.10 -27.45 -32.08
N THR A 279 -9.68 -26.72 -33.03
CA THR A 279 -9.97 -25.29 -32.87
C THR A 279 -11.04 -25.11 -31.79
N VAL A 280 -10.66 -24.54 -30.65
CA VAL A 280 -11.55 -24.33 -29.49
C VAL A 280 -12.24 -22.97 -29.56
N LYS A 281 -13.46 -22.89 -29.03
CA LYS A 281 -14.25 -21.65 -28.89
C LYS A 281 -14.70 -21.46 -27.44
N GLU A 282 -15.02 -20.22 -27.10
CA GLU A 282 -15.62 -19.90 -25.79
C GLU A 282 -16.86 -20.78 -25.56
N GLY A 283 -16.91 -21.42 -24.39
CA GLY A 283 -17.92 -22.40 -23.99
C GLY A 283 -17.50 -23.86 -24.13
N ASP A 284 -16.42 -24.18 -24.86
CA ASP A 284 -15.95 -25.56 -25.01
C ASP A 284 -15.41 -26.13 -23.69
N VAL A 285 -15.63 -27.43 -23.44
CA VAL A 285 -15.12 -28.14 -22.27
C VAL A 285 -13.86 -28.92 -22.65
N LEU A 286 -12.75 -28.59 -22.00
CA LEU A 286 -11.43 -29.17 -22.19
C LEU A 286 -11.10 -30.14 -21.06
N MET A 287 -10.68 -31.36 -21.41
CA MET A 287 -10.21 -32.33 -20.42
C MET A 287 -8.70 -32.18 -20.24
N LEU A 288 -8.27 -31.55 -19.13
CA LEU A 288 -6.87 -31.27 -18.86
C LEU A 288 -6.39 -32.01 -17.62
N TYR A 289 -5.13 -32.45 -17.65
CA TYR A 289 -4.44 -33.06 -16.52
C TYR A 289 -3.94 -31.99 -15.56
N VAL A 290 -4.14 -32.22 -14.26
CA VAL A 290 -3.53 -31.39 -13.22
C VAL A 290 -2.07 -31.82 -13.05
N TRP A 291 -1.15 -31.01 -13.57
CA TRP A 291 0.29 -31.25 -13.49
C TRP A 291 0.85 -30.94 -12.10
N LYS A 292 0.45 -29.80 -11.52
CA LYS A 292 0.87 -29.34 -10.20
C LYS A 292 -0.24 -28.49 -9.56
N ILE A 293 -0.28 -28.49 -8.24
CA ILE A 293 -1.03 -27.53 -7.44
C ILE A 293 0.02 -26.75 -6.67
N ASN A 294 0.19 -25.47 -6.97
CA ASN A 294 1.20 -24.65 -6.27
C ASN A 294 0.76 -24.40 -4.81
N GLU A 295 1.68 -23.97 -3.95
CA GLU A 295 1.42 -23.76 -2.52
C GLU A 295 0.34 -22.71 -2.23
N LYS A 296 0.08 -21.80 -3.19
CA LYS A 296 -0.98 -20.80 -3.13
C LYS A 296 -2.35 -21.35 -3.57
N GLY A 297 -2.43 -22.59 -4.06
CA GLY A 297 -3.67 -23.26 -4.47
C GLY A 297 -4.13 -22.94 -5.90
N TYR A 298 -3.21 -22.66 -6.82
CA TYR A 298 -3.48 -22.54 -8.25
C TYR A 298 -3.06 -23.81 -8.99
N LEU A 299 -3.82 -24.16 -10.03
CA LEU A 299 -3.60 -25.35 -10.85
C LEU A 299 -2.66 -25.05 -12.02
N SER A 300 -1.67 -25.89 -12.21
CA SER A 300 -0.92 -25.98 -13.47
C SER A 300 -1.50 -27.12 -14.30
N LEU A 301 -1.91 -26.83 -15.53
CA LEU A 301 -2.68 -27.73 -16.38
C LEU A 301 -1.84 -28.20 -17.58
N SER A 302 -2.11 -29.42 -18.06
CA SER A 302 -1.39 -30.06 -19.17
C SER A 302 -2.34 -30.91 -20.02
N GLN A 303 -2.05 -31.07 -21.31
CA GLN A 303 -2.84 -31.89 -22.24
C GLN A 303 -2.53 -33.38 -22.21
N ASN A 304 -1.33 -33.81 -21.78
CA ASN A 304 -0.95 -35.22 -21.83
C ASN A 304 -0.22 -35.69 -20.56
N ALA A 305 -0.66 -36.83 -20.02
CA ALA A 305 -0.04 -37.51 -18.89
C ALA A 305 1.39 -38.04 -19.19
N SER A 306 1.76 -38.24 -20.46
CA SER A 306 3.03 -38.89 -20.83
C SER A 306 4.29 -38.01 -20.74
N VAL A 307 4.18 -36.74 -20.33
CA VAL A 307 5.35 -35.87 -20.02
C VAL A 307 5.91 -36.12 -18.61
N ILE A 308 5.38 -37.10 -17.87
CA ILE A 308 5.84 -37.50 -16.51
C ILE A 308 7.26 -38.15 -16.49
N ARG A 309 8.04 -38.08 -17.58
CA ARG A 309 9.46 -38.47 -17.59
C ARG A 309 10.31 -37.47 -18.36
N SER A 310 10.60 -36.32 -17.76
CA SER A 310 11.78 -35.54 -18.12
C SER A 310 13.04 -36.35 -17.77
N ALA A 311 14.05 -36.34 -18.64
CA ALA A 311 15.38 -36.76 -18.23
C ALA A 311 15.83 -35.84 -17.08
N LYS A 312 16.25 -36.40 -15.95
CA LYS A 312 16.80 -35.61 -14.85
C LYS A 312 18.24 -35.24 -15.18
N TYR A 313 18.54 -33.94 -15.13
CA TYR A 313 19.90 -33.40 -15.27
C TYR A 313 20.36 -32.96 -13.88
N GLU A 314 21.09 -33.84 -13.19
CA GLU A 314 21.66 -33.52 -11.88
C GLU A 314 22.79 -32.49 -12.06
N ILE A 315 22.85 -31.50 -11.17
CA ILE A 315 23.76 -30.36 -11.32
C ILE A 315 25.23 -30.80 -11.27
N GLU A 316 25.57 -31.81 -10.47
CA GLU A 316 26.91 -32.38 -10.36
C GLU A 316 27.38 -32.99 -11.68
N ASP A 317 26.48 -33.65 -12.41
CA ASP A 317 26.80 -34.22 -13.72
C ASP A 317 27.00 -33.12 -14.77
N VAL A 318 26.17 -32.07 -14.72
CA VAL A 318 26.30 -30.89 -15.60
C VAL A 318 27.64 -30.19 -15.36
N PHE A 319 27.96 -29.88 -14.10
CA PHE A 319 29.18 -29.17 -13.70
C PHE A 319 30.45 -29.99 -13.97
N SER A 320 30.39 -31.30 -13.78
CA SER A 320 31.45 -32.22 -14.20
C SER A 320 31.71 -32.14 -15.72
N GLN A 321 30.65 -32.14 -16.54
CA GLN A 321 30.77 -32.06 -18.01
C GLN A 321 31.32 -30.73 -18.52
N ILE A 322 31.05 -29.62 -17.84
CA ILE A 322 31.63 -28.31 -18.18
C ILE A 322 33.04 -28.08 -17.59
N GLY A 323 33.58 -29.05 -16.84
CA GLY A 323 34.91 -29.01 -16.25
C GLY A 323 34.99 -28.20 -14.95
N TYR A 324 33.88 -28.07 -14.23
CA TYR A 324 33.72 -27.33 -12.97
C TYR A 324 33.35 -28.26 -11.81
N GLN A 325 33.84 -29.51 -11.85
CA GLN A 325 33.59 -30.48 -10.79
C GLN A 325 34.03 -29.94 -9.42
N GLY A 326 33.12 -29.94 -8.45
CA GLY A 326 33.34 -29.45 -7.09
C GLY A 326 33.03 -27.97 -6.89
N ALA A 327 32.63 -27.24 -7.94
CA ALA A 327 32.22 -25.83 -7.86
C ALA A 327 30.70 -25.64 -7.75
N GLU A 328 29.91 -26.73 -7.75
CA GLU A 328 28.45 -26.72 -7.67
C GLU A 328 27.95 -26.05 -6.39
N GLN A 329 28.66 -26.29 -5.29
CA GLN A 329 28.32 -25.70 -4.00
C GLN A 329 28.32 -24.18 -4.08
N GLU A 330 29.46 -23.60 -4.51
CA GLU A 330 29.68 -22.17 -4.56
C GLU A 330 28.85 -21.48 -5.66
N LEU A 331 28.76 -22.09 -6.84
CA LEU A 331 28.22 -21.43 -8.02
C LEU A 331 26.76 -21.77 -8.30
N PHE A 332 26.18 -22.80 -7.66
CA PHE A 332 24.76 -23.13 -7.86
C PHE A 332 23.99 -23.13 -6.55
N TYR A 333 24.41 -23.92 -5.55
CA TYR A 333 23.66 -24.09 -4.31
C TYR A 333 23.70 -22.85 -3.40
N ASP A 334 24.88 -22.27 -3.18
CA ASP A 334 25.05 -21.09 -2.34
C ASP A 334 24.36 -19.87 -2.97
N LEU A 335 24.47 -19.72 -4.30
CA LEU A 335 23.74 -18.71 -5.07
C LEU A 335 22.22 -18.90 -5.00
N GLY A 336 21.73 -20.14 -5.08
CA GLY A 336 20.30 -20.43 -5.00
C GLY A 336 19.74 -20.14 -3.61
N LYS A 337 20.51 -20.43 -2.57
CA LYS A 337 20.19 -20.05 -1.19
C LYS A 337 20.12 -18.53 -1.03
N GLU A 338 21.08 -17.82 -1.61
CA GLU A 338 21.09 -16.36 -1.62
C GLU A 338 19.83 -15.77 -2.29
N GLN A 339 19.38 -16.35 -3.40
CA GLN A 339 18.15 -15.92 -4.08
C GLN A 339 16.92 -16.09 -3.18
N LEU A 340 16.80 -17.25 -2.51
CA LEU A 340 15.69 -17.54 -1.59
C LEU A 340 15.68 -16.61 -0.38
N GLU A 341 16.85 -16.22 0.13
CA GLU A 341 16.97 -15.28 1.25
C GLU A 341 16.58 -13.84 0.88
N LYS A 342 16.70 -13.47 -0.40
CA LYS A 342 16.38 -12.14 -0.95
C LYS A 342 14.92 -11.98 -1.40
N GLN A 343 14.20 -13.07 -1.67
CA GLN A 343 12.81 -13.00 -2.13
C GLN A 343 11.84 -12.45 -1.06
N ILE A 344 11.02 -11.48 -1.47
CA ILE A 344 9.95 -10.91 -0.65
C ILE A 344 8.71 -11.81 -0.80
N PRO A 345 7.95 -12.13 0.27
CA PRO A 345 6.81 -13.07 0.23
C PRO A 345 5.68 -12.76 -0.77
N THR A 346 5.71 -11.59 -1.40
CA THR A 346 4.71 -11.09 -2.35
C THR A 346 5.00 -11.44 -3.81
N GLU A 347 6.19 -11.92 -4.18
CA GLU A 347 6.50 -12.28 -5.57
C GLU A 347 5.92 -13.65 -5.94
N GLU A 348 5.40 -13.78 -7.17
CA GLU A 348 4.74 -14.99 -7.67
C GLU A 348 5.65 -15.92 -8.50
N LYS A 349 6.93 -15.57 -8.68
CA LYS A 349 7.86 -16.32 -9.54
C LYS A 349 8.72 -17.29 -8.72
N PRO A 350 8.72 -18.59 -9.03
CA PRO A 350 9.53 -19.60 -8.32
C PRO A 350 11.03 -19.38 -8.57
N SER A 351 11.86 -19.64 -7.55
CA SER A 351 13.33 -19.60 -7.67
C SER A 351 13.87 -20.73 -8.55
N PHE A 352 15.09 -20.58 -9.09
CA PHE A 352 15.69 -21.65 -9.91
C PHE A 352 15.98 -22.90 -9.08
N LEU A 353 16.29 -22.73 -7.78
CA LEU A 353 16.62 -23.84 -6.89
C LEU A 353 15.36 -24.66 -6.54
N GLU A 354 14.22 -24.01 -6.33
CA GLU A 354 12.93 -24.70 -6.16
C GLU A 354 12.55 -25.48 -7.42
N GLN A 355 12.71 -24.87 -8.61
CA GLN A 355 12.46 -25.55 -9.89
C GLN A 355 13.37 -26.76 -10.09
N TYR A 356 14.64 -26.65 -9.70
CA TYR A 356 15.59 -27.77 -9.73
C TYR A 356 15.14 -28.92 -8.82
N HIS A 357 14.81 -28.62 -7.56
CA HIS A 357 14.35 -29.63 -6.59
C HIS A 357 13.02 -30.28 -7.00
N ASP A 358 12.14 -29.52 -7.64
CA ASP A 358 10.87 -30.02 -8.18
C ASP A 358 11.03 -30.85 -9.46
N GLY A 359 12.25 -30.89 -10.03
CA GLY A 359 12.57 -31.62 -11.25
C GLY A 359 12.01 -30.97 -12.52
N GLU A 360 11.82 -29.64 -12.52
CA GLU A 360 11.28 -28.89 -13.65
C GLU A 360 12.36 -28.60 -14.70
N ASN A 361 12.13 -28.91 -15.98
CA ASN A 361 13.06 -28.63 -17.08
C ASN A 361 13.23 -27.14 -17.44
N LEU A 362 12.78 -26.20 -16.60
CA LEU A 362 12.91 -24.76 -16.86
C LEU A 362 13.92 -24.09 -15.93
N TRP A 363 14.46 -24.81 -14.93
CA TRP A 363 15.39 -24.26 -13.94
C TRP A 363 16.63 -23.62 -14.57
N PHE A 364 17.14 -24.15 -15.70
CA PHE A 364 18.30 -23.57 -16.41
C PHE A 364 18.05 -22.11 -16.82
N PHE A 365 16.88 -21.79 -17.35
CA PHE A 365 16.59 -20.43 -17.83
C PHE A 365 16.37 -19.46 -16.66
N THR A 366 15.74 -19.94 -15.59
CA THR A 366 15.60 -19.16 -14.35
C THR A 366 16.96 -18.91 -13.72
N TYR A 367 17.85 -19.89 -13.75
CA TYR A 367 19.22 -19.77 -13.27
C TYR A 367 20.04 -18.79 -14.13
N PHE A 368 19.93 -18.84 -15.46
CA PHE A 368 20.57 -17.88 -16.37
C PHE A 368 20.15 -16.44 -16.12
N ASN A 369 18.85 -16.19 -15.91
CA ASN A 369 18.37 -14.86 -15.56
C ASN A 369 18.95 -14.40 -14.21
N PHE A 370 19.04 -15.31 -13.23
CA PHE A 370 19.67 -15.00 -11.95
C PHE A 370 21.17 -14.70 -12.09
N LEU A 371 21.90 -15.43 -12.94
CA LEU A 371 23.31 -15.15 -13.21
C LEU A 371 23.52 -13.77 -13.83
N ASP A 372 22.62 -13.32 -14.71
CA ASP A 372 22.65 -11.96 -15.25
C ASP A 372 22.55 -10.90 -14.16
N GLU A 373 21.61 -11.05 -13.23
CA GLU A 373 21.47 -10.16 -12.07
C GLU A 373 22.71 -10.22 -11.16
N LYS A 374 23.24 -11.43 -10.93
CA LYS A 374 24.41 -11.65 -10.09
C LYS A 374 25.68 -11.03 -10.66
N ILE A 375 25.87 -11.07 -11.99
CA ILE A 375 26.99 -10.41 -12.67
C ILE A 375 26.94 -8.89 -12.44
N ASP A 376 25.77 -8.27 -12.60
CA ASP A 376 25.64 -6.82 -12.37
C ASP A 376 25.89 -6.48 -10.88
N GLU A 377 25.39 -7.29 -9.93
CA GLU A 377 25.65 -7.14 -8.50
C GLU A 377 27.15 -7.23 -8.15
N THR A 378 27.85 -8.25 -8.64
CA THR A 378 29.27 -8.46 -8.31
C THR A 378 30.17 -7.41 -8.96
N ILE A 379 29.76 -6.83 -10.09
CA ILE A 379 30.42 -5.67 -10.71
C ILE A 379 30.27 -4.44 -9.80
N GLU A 380 29.07 -4.18 -9.26
CA GLU A 380 28.84 -3.06 -8.35
C GLU A 380 29.63 -3.19 -7.04
N GLU A 381 29.81 -4.43 -6.56
CA GLU A 381 30.66 -4.76 -5.40
C GLU A 381 32.18 -4.69 -5.70
N ASN A 382 32.58 -4.45 -6.96
CA ASN A 382 33.96 -4.53 -7.45
C ASN A 382 34.63 -5.90 -7.25
N ASN A 383 33.86 -6.99 -7.16
CA ASN A 383 34.38 -8.35 -7.04
C ASN A 383 34.64 -8.96 -8.42
N TYR A 384 35.61 -8.39 -9.14
CA TYR A 384 35.95 -8.78 -10.51
C TYR A 384 36.40 -10.25 -10.65
N PRO A 385 37.22 -10.83 -9.75
CA PRO A 385 37.62 -12.24 -9.86
C PRO A 385 36.44 -13.22 -9.77
N PHE A 386 35.49 -12.95 -8.87
CA PHE A 386 34.29 -13.79 -8.77
C PHE A 386 33.35 -13.57 -9.97
N THR A 387 33.23 -12.32 -10.45
CA THR A 387 32.50 -12.00 -11.68
C THR A 387 33.05 -12.78 -12.88
N GLU A 388 34.38 -12.85 -13.04
CA GLU A 388 35.02 -13.63 -14.12
C GLU A 388 34.68 -15.12 -14.03
N LYS A 389 34.63 -15.67 -12.81
CA LYS A 389 34.26 -17.06 -12.55
C LYS A 389 32.80 -17.35 -12.89
N ILE A 390 31.87 -16.45 -12.53
CA ILE A 390 30.45 -16.56 -12.92
C ILE A 390 30.30 -16.49 -14.44
N LEU A 391 30.96 -15.51 -15.09
CA LEU A 391 30.92 -15.35 -16.55
C LEU A 391 31.45 -16.60 -17.28
N ASP A 392 32.57 -17.17 -16.83
CA ASP A 392 33.10 -18.41 -17.42
C ASP A 392 32.14 -19.59 -17.25
N THR A 393 31.53 -19.71 -16.07
CA THR A 393 30.53 -20.74 -15.78
C THR A 393 29.31 -20.60 -16.69
N TYR A 394 28.80 -19.38 -16.83
CA TYR A 394 27.64 -19.09 -17.66
C TYR A 394 27.92 -19.41 -19.15
N ILE A 395 29.07 -18.96 -19.68
CA ILE A 395 29.48 -19.28 -21.07
C ILE A 395 29.55 -20.80 -21.29
N ARG A 396 30.10 -21.55 -20.32
CA ARG A 396 30.19 -23.01 -20.42
C ARG A 396 28.83 -23.69 -20.35
N LEU A 397 27.92 -23.21 -19.52
CA LEU A 397 26.57 -23.75 -19.43
C LEU A 397 25.76 -23.49 -20.71
N GLU A 398 25.87 -22.30 -21.31
CA GLU A 398 25.27 -21.99 -22.61
C GLU A 398 25.83 -22.90 -23.72
N ARG A 399 27.16 -23.11 -23.73
CA ARG A 399 27.79 -24.08 -24.65
C ARG A 399 27.34 -25.52 -24.41
N TRP A 400 27.16 -25.89 -23.14
CA TRP A 400 26.70 -27.21 -22.76
C TRP A 400 25.28 -27.48 -23.25
N LEU A 401 24.41 -26.49 -23.06
CA LEU A 401 23.02 -26.50 -23.52
C LEU A 401 22.91 -26.77 -25.03
N ILE A 402 23.76 -26.14 -25.85
CA ILE A 402 23.63 -26.22 -27.32
C ILE A 402 24.51 -27.28 -28.00
N TYR A 403 25.70 -27.59 -27.47
CA TYR A 403 26.67 -28.44 -28.18
C TYR A 403 26.88 -29.83 -27.58
N THR A 404 26.69 -30.01 -26.27
CA THR A 404 27.15 -31.21 -25.56
C THR A 404 26.04 -32.00 -24.89
N SER A 405 24.95 -31.35 -24.50
CA SER A 405 23.80 -32.01 -23.88
C SER A 405 22.75 -32.49 -24.88
N ASP A 406 21.87 -33.38 -24.43
CA ASP A 406 20.63 -33.67 -25.14
C ASP A 406 19.42 -32.89 -24.59
N TYR A 407 19.68 -31.86 -23.78
CA TYR A 407 18.67 -31.06 -23.09
C TYR A 407 17.63 -30.46 -24.04
N LEU A 408 18.06 -30.00 -25.22
CA LEU A 408 17.17 -29.42 -26.22
C LEU A 408 16.17 -30.43 -26.83
N LYS A 409 16.36 -31.75 -26.66
CA LYS A 409 15.36 -32.77 -27.04
C LYS A 409 14.07 -32.66 -26.23
N ASN A 410 14.10 -31.98 -25.08
CA ASN A 410 12.91 -31.72 -24.28
C ASN A 410 12.00 -30.61 -24.87
N PHE A 411 12.40 -29.98 -25.98
CA PHE A 411 11.66 -28.90 -26.63
C PHE A 411 11.30 -29.24 -28.07
N LEU A 412 10.23 -28.62 -28.58
CA LEU A 412 9.84 -28.73 -29.98
C LEU A 412 10.94 -28.19 -30.91
N PRO A 413 11.15 -28.75 -32.12
CA PRO A 413 12.27 -28.39 -32.99
C PRO A 413 12.38 -26.88 -33.29
N TYR A 414 11.26 -26.18 -33.49
CA TYR A 414 11.28 -24.74 -33.73
C TYR A 414 11.68 -23.93 -32.48
N LYS A 415 11.29 -24.37 -31.27
CA LYS A 415 11.70 -23.73 -30.01
C LYS A 415 13.18 -23.95 -29.75
N ALA A 416 13.68 -25.17 -30.00
CA ALA A 416 15.10 -25.48 -29.89
C ALA A 416 15.95 -24.57 -30.79
N ALA A 417 15.52 -24.32 -32.03
CA ALA A 417 16.21 -23.40 -32.94
C ALA A 417 16.29 -21.96 -32.39
N ILE A 418 15.20 -21.44 -31.81
CA ILE A 418 15.17 -20.11 -31.18
C ILE A 418 16.08 -20.05 -29.95
N ILE A 419 16.12 -21.11 -29.13
CA ILE A 419 17.01 -21.18 -27.96
C ILE A 419 18.48 -21.14 -28.41
N ILE A 420 18.85 -21.87 -29.46
CA ILE A 420 20.21 -21.88 -30.00
C ILE A 420 20.63 -20.48 -30.47
N GLU A 421 19.80 -19.80 -31.28
CA GLU A 421 20.11 -18.45 -31.78
C GLU A 421 20.33 -17.44 -30.63
N LYS A 422 19.49 -17.51 -29.58
CA LYS A 422 19.63 -16.67 -28.39
C LYS A 422 20.89 -17.00 -27.59
N ALA A 423 21.19 -18.28 -27.40
CA ALA A 423 22.38 -18.73 -26.67
C ALA A 423 23.67 -18.30 -27.38
N GLU A 424 23.75 -18.42 -28.72
CA GLU A 424 24.92 -17.98 -29.49
C GLU A 424 25.17 -16.47 -29.34
N THR A 425 24.11 -15.66 -29.47
CA THR A 425 24.20 -14.20 -29.26
C THR A 425 24.60 -13.87 -27.82
N LYS A 426 24.10 -14.63 -26.85
CA LYS A 426 24.42 -14.44 -25.43
C LYS A 426 25.88 -14.79 -25.13
N ILE A 427 26.40 -15.88 -25.68
CA ILE A 427 27.82 -16.30 -25.53
C ILE A 427 28.75 -15.19 -26.03
N GLU A 428 28.50 -14.63 -27.22
CA GLU A 428 29.33 -13.53 -27.75
C GLU A 428 29.38 -12.33 -26.79
N SER A 429 28.22 -11.99 -26.19
CA SER A 429 28.13 -10.90 -25.22
C SER A 429 28.86 -11.22 -23.91
N LEU A 430 28.69 -12.42 -23.37
CA LEU A 430 29.34 -12.87 -22.13
C LEU A 430 30.88 -12.94 -22.30
N GLU A 431 31.36 -13.39 -23.46
CA GLU A 431 32.80 -13.42 -23.76
C GLU A 431 33.40 -12.01 -23.81
N ALA A 432 32.68 -11.04 -24.39
CA ALA A 432 33.10 -9.65 -24.39
C ALA A 432 33.15 -9.07 -22.96
N HIS A 433 32.18 -9.41 -22.09
CA HIS A 433 32.19 -9.01 -20.68
C HIS A 433 33.33 -9.67 -19.91
N LYS A 434 33.57 -10.96 -20.13
CA LYS A 434 34.67 -11.68 -19.49
C LYS A 434 36.02 -11.08 -19.85
N GLU A 435 36.24 -10.77 -21.14
CA GLU A 435 37.47 -10.11 -21.58
C GLU A 435 37.62 -8.70 -20.97
N ALA A 436 36.52 -7.95 -20.85
CA ALA A 436 36.53 -6.64 -20.19
C ALA A 436 36.94 -6.75 -18.70
N ILE A 437 36.36 -7.70 -17.97
CA ILE A 437 36.72 -8.01 -16.58
C ILE A 437 38.17 -8.45 -16.48
N HIS A 438 38.63 -9.31 -17.40
CA HIS A 438 40.02 -9.77 -17.45
C HIS A 438 41.00 -8.62 -17.66
N LEU A 439 40.67 -7.66 -18.54
CA LEU A 439 41.49 -6.46 -18.75
C LEU A 439 41.58 -5.60 -17.49
N ILE A 440 40.48 -5.46 -16.73
CA ILE A 440 40.43 -4.70 -15.47
C ILE A 440 41.26 -5.40 -14.38
N ILE A 441 41.11 -6.72 -14.21
CA ILE A 441 41.87 -7.51 -13.21
C ILE A 441 43.38 -7.38 -13.45
N ASN A 442 43.80 -7.26 -14.71
CA ASN A 442 45.20 -7.15 -15.08
C ASN A 442 45.71 -5.71 -15.26
N GLU A 443 44.89 -4.68 -14.97
CA GLU A 443 45.22 -3.26 -15.14
C GLU A 443 45.68 -2.91 -16.59
N LYS A 444 45.03 -3.49 -17.59
CA LYS A 444 45.37 -3.35 -19.03
C LYS A 444 44.35 -2.55 -19.84
N GLU A 445 43.34 -1.97 -19.21
CA GLU A 445 42.27 -1.21 -19.85
C GLU A 445 42.79 0.00 -20.63
N THR A 446 43.73 0.77 -20.08
CA THR A 446 44.32 1.94 -20.75
C THR A 446 45.08 1.54 -22.01
N ILE A 447 45.89 0.47 -21.92
CA ILE A 447 46.62 -0.09 -23.06
C ILE A 447 45.65 -0.54 -24.15
N PHE A 448 44.53 -1.17 -23.77
CA PHE A 448 43.50 -1.59 -24.71
C PHE A 448 42.84 -0.41 -25.43
N PHE A 449 42.50 0.67 -24.70
CA PHE A 449 41.97 1.90 -25.31
C PHE A 449 42.97 2.57 -26.26
N GLU A 450 44.26 2.62 -25.92
CA GLU A 450 45.31 3.13 -26.79
C GLU A 450 45.44 2.31 -28.09
N GLN A 451 45.34 0.99 -27.99
CA GLN A 451 45.35 0.10 -29.16
C GLN A 451 44.14 0.35 -30.07
N ILE A 452 42.94 0.51 -29.50
CA ILE A 452 41.74 0.89 -30.27
C ILE A 452 41.93 2.24 -30.95
N LEU A 453 42.44 3.24 -30.21
CA LEU A 453 42.65 4.57 -30.73
C LEU A 453 43.67 4.57 -31.89
N SER A 454 44.79 3.88 -31.73
CA SER A 454 45.81 3.71 -32.78
C SER A 454 45.20 3.03 -34.02
N GLN A 455 44.39 2.01 -33.82
CA GLN A 455 43.70 1.31 -34.92
C GLN A 455 42.72 2.22 -35.65
N LEU A 456 41.89 3.00 -34.94
CA LEU A 456 40.92 3.92 -35.53
C LEU A 456 41.58 5.11 -36.24
N LYS A 457 42.78 5.53 -35.80
CA LYS A 457 43.58 6.55 -36.48
C LYS A 457 44.17 6.03 -37.80
N ASN A 458 44.59 4.77 -37.83
CA ASN A 458 45.26 4.18 -38.99
C ASN A 458 44.30 3.50 -39.98
N THR A 459 43.16 3.00 -39.51
CA THR A 459 42.20 2.20 -40.29
C THR A 459 40.76 2.61 -39.97
N ARG A 460 39.85 2.55 -40.96
CA ARG A 460 38.40 2.76 -40.75
C ARG A 460 37.67 1.47 -40.35
N TYR A 461 38.34 0.57 -39.62
CA TYR A 461 37.78 -0.73 -39.27
C TYR A 461 38.12 -1.12 -37.84
N LEU A 462 37.09 -1.51 -37.08
CA LEU A 462 37.22 -2.07 -35.74
C LEU A 462 36.56 -3.47 -35.72
N PRO A 463 37.31 -4.55 -35.44
CA PRO A 463 36.76 -5.89 -35.33
C PRO A 463 35.60 -5.95 -34.33
N LYS A 464 34.57 -6.76 -34.65
CA LYS A 464 33.38 -6.96 -33.81
C LYS A 464 33.76 -7.28 -32.37
N GLN A 465 34.64 -8.26 -32.16
CA GLN A 465 35.11 -8.66 -30.83
C GLN A 465 35.73 -7.48 -30.04
N ARG A 466 36.64 -6.70 -30.64
CA ARG A 466 37.23 -5.52 -29.97
C ARG A 466 36.20 -4.45 -29.66
N LYS A 467 35.23 -4.26 -30.55
CA LYS A 467 34.13 -3.30 -30.37
C LYS A 467 33.21 -3.72 -29.22
N ASP A 468 32.91 -5.00 -29.10
CA ASP A 468 32.03 -5.52 -28.05
C ASP A 468 32.75 -5.55 -26.68
N THR A 469 34.04 -5.93 -26.64
CA THR A 469 34.88 -5.77 -25.42
C THR A 469 34.96 -4.30 -24.99
N PHE A 470 35.13 -3.37 -25.94
CA PHE A 470 35.09 -1.93 -25.64
C PHE A 470 33.75 -1.51 -25.03
N LYS A 471 32.62 -1.94 -25.58
CA LYS A 471 31.27 -1.66 -25.04
C LYS A 471 31.08 -2.23 -23.63
N ALA A 472 31.62 -3.41 -23.34
CA ALA A 472 31.56 -4.00 -22.01
C ALA A 472 32.44 -3.23 -21.01
N LEU A 473 33.67 -2.86 -21.40
CA LEU A 473 34.57 -2.05 -20.57
C LEU A 473 33.96 -0.70 -20.16
N ILE A 474 33.38 0.04 -21.11
CA ILE A 474 32.76 1.35 -20.82
C ILE A 474 31.48 1.25 -19.99
N LYS A 475 30.81 0.08 -19.95
CA LYS A 475 29.69 -0.19 -19.04
C LYS A 475 30.19 -0.21 -17.60
N ILE A 476 31.32 -0.89 -17.37
CA ILE A 476 31.91 -1.13 -16.05
C ILE A 476 32.66 0.13 -15.56
N ILE A 477 33.66 0.60 -16.31
CA ILE A 477 34.59 1.65 -15.88
C ILE A 477 33.88 3.01 -15.73
N ASP A 478 34.30 3.79 -14.74
CA ASP A 478 33.98 5.22 -14.66
C ASP A 478 34.98 6.04 -15.48
N PHE A 479 34.69 6.19 -16.78
CA PHE A 479 35.55 6.91 -17.71
C PHE A 479 35.46 8.44 -17.58
N ILE A 480 34.57 9.00 -16.75
CA ILE A 480 34.40 10.46 -16.67
C ILE A 480 35.37 11.06 -15.65
N HIS A 481 35.53 10.39 -14.51
CA HIS A 481 36.29 10.95 -13.39
C HIS A 481 37.80 10.67 -13.47
N HIS A 482 38.24 9.66 -14.24
CA HIS A 482 39.66 9.35 -14.45
C HIS A 482 40.22 10.08 -15.68
N ASP A 483 41.27 10.91 -15.51
CA ASP A 483 41.69 11.89 -16.54
C ASP A 483 42.23 11.25 -17.83
N GLU A 484 43.06 10.21 -17.73
CA GLU A 484 43.63 9.50 -18.90
C GLU A 484 42.53 8.77 -19.69
N THR A 485 41.71 7.99 -18.99
CA THR A 485 40.60 7.23 -19.56
C THR A 485 39.56 8.13 -20.19
N ARG A 486 39.26 9.29 -19.57
CA ARG A 486 38.33 10.29 -20.10
C ARG A 486 38.74 10.77 -21.48
N SER A 487 40.01 11.16 -21.64
CA SER A 487 40.51 11.69 -22.92
C SER A 487 40.49 10.63 -24.02
N LEU A 488 40.89 9.39 -23.67
CA LEU A 488 40.85 8.26 -24.61
C LEU A 488 39.42 7.94 -25.04
N CYS A 489 38.48 7.79 -24.09
CA CYS A 489 37.09 7.47 -24.39
C CYS A 489 36.42 8.56 -25.23
N TYR A 490 36.59 9.84 -24.89
CA TYR A 490 36.07 10.95 -25.69
C TYR A 490 36.55 10.83 -27.14
N THR A 491 37.87 10.72 -27.34
CA THR A 491 38.47 10.60 -28.67
C THR A 491 37.98 9.37 -29.44
N ILE A 492 37.87 8.23 -28.78
CA ILE A 492 37.39 6.98 -29.40
C ILE A 492 35.93 7.15 -29.85
N PHE A 493 35.03 7.63 -28.99
CA PHE A 493 33.63 7.84 -29.37
C PHE A 493 33.50 8.84 -30.53
N SER A 494 34.26 9.92 -30.48
CA SER A 494 34.34 10.92 -31.55
C SER A 494 34.78 10.33 -32.88
N LEU A 495 35.81 9.47 -32.89
CA LEU A 495 36.28 8.80 -34.12
C LEU A 495 35.29 7.75 -34.63
N LEU A 496 34.66 6.99 -33.73
CA LEU A 496 33.63 6.02 -34.09
C LEU A 496 32.45 6.71 -34.79
N TYR A 497 32.06 7.88 -34.29
CA TYR A 497 31.04 8.71 -34.91
C TYR A 497 31.51 9.32 -36.25
N LYS A 498 32.65 10.03 -36.27
CA LYS A 498 33.22 10.68 -37.48
C LYS A 498 33.40 9.71 -38.64
N ASN A 499 33.81 8.47 -38.36
CA ASN A 499 34.04 7.44 -39.37
C ASN A 499 32.77 6.61 -39.73
N ASN A 500 31.60 6.97 -39.18
CA ASN A 500 30.33 6.25 -39.37
C ASN A 500 30.41 4.74 -39.06
N LEU A 501 31.13 4.38 -37.98
CA LEU A 501 31.37 2.99 -37.58
C LEU A 501 30.33 2.44 -36.60
N LEU A 502 29.28 3.22 -36.32
CA LEU A 502 28.20 2.90 -35.39
C LEU A 502 26.87 2.84 -36.13
N VAL A 503 26.13 1.74 -35.98
CA VAL A 503 24.73 1.66 -36.43
C VAL A 503 23.81 2.39 -35.44
N GLU A 504 22.59 2.74 -35.86
CA GLU A 504 21.65 3.53 -35.02
C GLU A 504 21.41 2.92 -33.63
N GLN A 505 21.24 1.60 -33.55
CA GLN A 505 21.09 0.90 -32.26
C GLN A 505 22.30 1.09 -31.33
N GLU A 506 23.51 1.15 -31.89
CA GLU A 506 24.74 1.36 -31.11
C GLU A 506 24.92 2.81 -30.68
N LYS A 507 24.52 3.77 -31.53
CA LYS A 507 24.48 5.19 -31.16
C LYS A 507 23.53 5.41 -29.97
N PHE A 508 22.36 4.78 -30.01
CA PHE A 508 21.40 4.82 -28.90
C PHE A 508 21.98 4.19 -27.63
N TYR A 509 22.58 3.00 -27.73
CA TYR A 509 23.22 2.32 -26.60
C TYR A 509 24.31 3.19 -25.94
N ILE A 510 25.24 3.74 -26.74
CA ILE A 510 26.31 4.61 -26.25
C ILE A 510 25.73 5.88 -25.63
N SER A 511 24.69 6.47 -26.23
CA SER A 511 24.01 7.65 -25.68
C SER A 511 23.46 7.39 -24.28
N ARG A 512 22.80 6.23 -24.08
CA ARG A 512 22.26 5.84 -22.77
C ARG A 512 23.35 5.60 -21.73
N LEU A 513 24.46 4.98 -22.14
CA LEU A 513 25.63 4.79 -21.27
C LEU A 513 26.23 6.12 -20.82
N ILE A 514 26.48 7.03 -21.75
CA ILE A 514 27.00 8.37 -21.45
C ILE A 514 26.04 9.09 -20.51
N GLU A 515 24.73 9.09 -20.79
CA GLU A 515 23.73 9.70 -19.93
C GLU A 515 23.75 9.12 -18.50
N LYS A 516 23.82 7.79 -18.35
CA LYS A 516 23.87 7.12 -17.04
C LYS A 516 25.09 7.57 -16.24
N LYS A 517 26.27 7.62 -16.88
CA LYS A 517 27.51 8.07 -16.24
C LYS A 517 27.48 9.56 -15.89
N LEU A 518 26.73 10.37 -16.64
CA LEU A 518 26.53 11.80 -16.37
C LEU A 518 25.50 12.10 -15.27
N GLN A 519 24.64 11.16 -14.90
CA GLN A 519 23.51 11.39 -13.98
C GLN A 519 23.97 11.91 -12.61
N GLY A 520 25.06 11.35 -12.05
CA GLY A 520 25.64 11.80 -10.77
C GLY A 520 26.18 13.23 -10.81
N SER A 521 26.46 13.77 -12.00
CA SER A 521 26.96 15.14 -12.19
C SER A 521 25.83 16.18 -12.42
N LYS A 522 24.58 15.74 -12.63
CA LYS A 522 23.43 16.64 -12.87
C LYS A 522 22.93 17.32 -11.58
N SER A 523 23.16 16.74 -10.40
CA SER A 523 22.82 17.34 -9.09
C SER A 523 23.59 18.64 -8.81
N PHE A 524 24.83 18.76 -9.31
CA PHE A 524 25.66 19.97 -9.13
C PHE A 524 25.10 21.22 -9.82
N ILE A 525 24.21 21.08 -10.80
CA ILE A 525 23.67 22.20 -11.58
C ILE A 525 22.64 23.02 -10.76
N SER A 526 22.01 22.43 -9.74
CA SER A 526 20.89 23.05 -9.02
C SER A 526 21.24 23.74 -7.70
N GLU A 527 22.39 23.45 -7.09
CA GLU A 527 22.61 23.75 -5.66
C GLU A 527 23.42 25.03 -5.37
N PHE A 528 24.18 25.58 -6.33
CA PHE A 528 25.18 26.60 -6.03
C PHE A 528 25.06 27.87 -6.90
N HIS A 529 25.01 29.03 -6.23
CA HIS A 529 25.00 30.37 -6.85
C HIS A 529 26.36 30.72 -7.50
N SER A 530 27.47 30.23 -6.94
CA SER A 530 28.83 30.38 -7.48
C SER A 530 29.61 29.10 -7.25
N LEU A 531 30.28 28.59 -8.29
CA LEU A 531 31.06 27.35 -8.16
C LEU A 531 32.43 27.62 -7.56
N HIS A 532 32.83 26.80 -6.60
CA HIS A 532 34.24 26.70 -6.21
C HIS A 532 35.08 26.09 -7.33
N GLU A 533 36.38 26.37 -7.37
CA GLU A 533 37.32 25.87 -8.40
C GLU A 533 37.22 24.34 -8.61
N ASN A 534 37.03 23.57 -7.53
CA ASN A 534 36.87 22.12 -7.63
C ASN A 534 35.59 21.72 -8.39
N GLN A 535 34.46 22.39 -8.14
CA GLN A 535 33.19 22.13 -8.82
C GLN A 535 33.23 22.58 -10.28
N LYS A 536 33.86 23.71 -10.58
CA LYS A 536 34.08 24.17 -11.95
C LYS A 536 34.94 23.19 -12.75
N SER A 537 35.96 22.62 -12.11
CA SER A 537 36.79 21.54 -12.68
C SER A 537 35.95 20.28 -12.99
N GLN A 538 35.06 19.86 -12.09
CA GLN A 538 34.17 18.72 -12.33
C GLN A 538 33.21 18.96 -13.50
N ILE A 539 32.55 20.12 -13.58
CA ILE A 539 31.68 20.45 -14.71
C ILE A 539 32.45 20.48 -16.03
N LYS A 540 33.67 21.03 -16.02
CA LYS A 540 34.54 21.05 -17.21
C LYS A 540 34.78 19.65 -17.80
N LYS A 541 34.91 18.63 -16.94
CA LYS A 541 35.12 17.23 -17.35
C LYS A 541 33.89 16.62 -18.04
N VAL A 542 32.70 17.11 -17.71
CA VAL A 542 31.40 16.56 -18.15
C VAL A 542 30.89 17.19 -19.45
N ILE A 543 31.11 18.49 -19.67
CA ILE A 543 30.57 19.22 -20.83
C ILE A 543 30.91 18.55 -22.18
N PRO A 544 32.14 18.07 -22.45
CA PRO A 544 32.45 17.41 -23.72
C PRO A 544 31.59 16.15 -23.98
N PHE A 545 31.33 15.36 -22.95
CA PHE A 545 30.47 14.17 -23.07
C PHE A 545 29.00 14.54 -23.23
N GLN A 546 28.55 15.62 -22.59
CA GLN A 546 27.20 16.15 -22.82
C GLN A 546 27.04 16.69 -24.24
N TYR A 547 28.07 17.33 -24.81
CA TYR A 547 28.10 17.76 -26.20
C TYR A 547 28.04 16.57 -27.16
N LEU A 548 28.85 15.55 -26.92
CA LEU A 548 28.85 14.29 -27.66
C LEU A 548 27.48 13.57 -27.57
N LEU A 549 26.81 13.64 -26.42
CA LEU A 549 25.45 13.13 -26.27
C LEU A 549 24.45 13.86 -27.17
N CYS A 550 24.54 15.19 -27.30
CA CYS A 550 23.76 15.94 -28.28
C CYS A 550 24.04 15.48 -29.72
N VAL A 551 25.30 15.17 -30.04
CA VAL A 551 25.69 14.68 -31.37
C VAL A 551 25.05 13.32 -31.67
N PHE A 552 25.13 12.36 -30.74
CA PHE A 552 24.54 11.03 -30.94
C PHE A 552 23.01 11.07 -31.02
N THR A 553 22.38 11.98 -30.29
CA THR A 553 20.92 12.11 -30.24
C THR A 553 20.33 12.91 -31.39
N ALA A 554 21.14 13.71 -32.11
CA ALA A 554 20.68 14.50 -33.25
C ALA A 554 20.10 13.66 -34.40
N HIS A 555 20.46 12.38 -34.47
CA HIS A 555 19.98 11.45 -35.48
C HIS A 555 18.98 10.41 -34.92
N ALA A 556 18.63 10.51 -33.64
CA ALA A 556 17.72 9.56 -33.01
C ALA A 556 16.26 9.80 -33.45
N GLU A 557 15.49 8.71 -33.60
CA GLU A 557 14.04 8.79 -33.85
C GLU A 557 13.27 9.48 -32.70
N ASN A 558 13.86 9.55 -31.50
CA ASN A 558 13.26 10.17 -30.32
C ASN A 558 13.70 11.63 -30.13
N THR A 559 12.91 12.55 -30.70
CA THR A 559 13.12 14.01 -30.64
C THR A 559 13.15 14.58 -29.22
N MET A 560 12.39 13.99 -28.29
CA MET A 560 12.35 14.43 -26.88
C MET A 560 13.66 14.15 -26.15
N TYR A 561 14.31 13.02 -26.45
CA TYR A 561 15.60 12.70 -25.86
C TYR A 561 16.68 13.69 -26.28
N HIS A 562 16.66 14.08 -27.56
CA HIS A 562 17.55 15.10 -28.11
C HIS A 562 17.31 16.49 -27.50
N LEU A 563 16.05 16.84 -27.23
CA LEU A 563 15.70 18.08 -26.55
C LEU A 563 16.27 18.10 -25.13
N PHE A 564 16.11 17.01 -24.37
CA PHE A 564 16.65 16.93 -23.01
C PHE A 564 18.18 17.03 -22.98
N SER A 565 18.90 16.39 -23.90
CA SER A 565 20.36 16.54 -23.97
C SER A 565 20.78 17.95 -24.35
N SER A 566 20.07 18.58 -25.30
CA SER A 566 20.33 19.94 -25.79
C SER A 566 20.20 20.98 -24.68
N VAL A 567 19.12 20.90 -23.92
CA VAL A 567 18.85 21.79 -22.79
C VAL A 567 19.85 21.58 -21.67
N THR A 568 20.19 20.32 -21.37
CA THR A 568 21.16 19.99 -20.32
C THR A 568 22.54 20.54 -20.64
N LEU A 569 22.98 20.48 -21.90
CA LEU A 569 24.23 21.10 -22.35
C LEU A 569 24.25 22.62 -22.07
N ALA A 570 23.20 23.32 -22.50
CA ALA A 570 23.08 24.77 -22.28
C ALA A 570 23.13 25.15 -20.80
N ARG A 571 22.50 24.36 -19.92
CA ARG A 571 22.55 24.56 -18.46
C ARG A 571 23.94 24.33 -17.85
N PHE A 572 24.70 23.35 -18.35
CA PHE A 572 26.08 23.17 -17.90
C PHE A 572 26.98 24.32 -18.36
N LEU A 573 26.81 24.78 -19.60
CA LEU A 573 27.55 25.91 -20.16
C LEU A 573 27.25 27.22 -19.41
N SER A 574 25.98 27.48 -19.08
CA SER A 574 25.61 28.67 -18.30
C SER A 574 26.31 28.70 -16.95
N GLN A 575 26.39 27.56 -16.26
CA GLN A 575 27.07 27.47 -14.97
C GLN A 575 28.61 27.55 -15.10
N TYR A 576 29.20 26.92 -16.13
CA TYR A 576 30.64 26.92 -16.32
C TYR A 576 31.19 28.30 -16.70
N TYR A 577 30.53 28.97 -17.65
CA TYR A 577 30.90 30.31 -18.09
C TYR A 577 30.35 31.42 -17.19
N GLN A 578 29.43 31.09 -16.26
CA GLN A 578 28.67 32.06 -15.48
C GLN A 578 27.98 33.10 -16.38
N ASP A 579 27.36 32.62 -17.45
CA ASP A 579 26.72 33.43 -18.49
C ASP A 579 25.25 33.03 -18.67
N ILE A 580 24.36 33.96 -18.30
CA ILE A 580 22.90 33.78 -18.35
C ILE A 580 22.38 33.55 -19.77
N ARG A 581 23.11 33.98 -20.81
CA ARG A 581 22.68 33.83 -22.22
C ARG A 581 22.47 32.37 -22.59
N TYR A 582 23.31 31.46 -22.10
CA TYR A 582 23.14 30.01 -22.32
C TYR A 582 21.88 29.47 -21.61
N LEU A 583 21.50 30.03 -20.47
CA LEU A 583 20.29 29.60 -19.76
C LEU A 583 19.01 30.12 -20.44
N LYS A 584 19.04 31.35 -20.97
CA LYS A 584 17.98 31.88 -21.85
C LYS A 584 17.83 31.00 -23.09
N LEU A 585 18.94 30.57 -23.69
CA LEU A 585 18.94 29.60 -24.79
C LEU A 585 18.34 28.25 -24.36
N ALA A 586 18.65 27.74 -23.18
CA ALA A 586 18.06 26.51 -22.66
C ALA A 586 16.53 26.63 -22.54
N ILE A 587 16.03 27.77 -22.05
CA ILE A 587 14.59 28.05 -21.95
C ILE A 587 13.96 28.17 -23.33
N SER A 588 14.61 28.82 -24.30
CA SER A 588 14.09 28.94 -25.67
C SER A 588 14.02 27.58 -26.38
N ILE A 589 15.02 26.71 -26.17
CA ILE A 589 15.03 25.33 -26.69
C ILE A 589 13.82 24.56 -26.16
N ILE A 590 13.54 24.56 -24.86
CA ILE A 590 12.37 23.84 -24.31
C ILE A 590 11.05 24.44 -24.82
N THR A 591 10.91 25.76 -24.73
CA THR A 591 9.63 26.46 -24.99
C THR A 591 9.23 26.37 -26.47
N LYS A 592 10.19 26.40 -27.38
CA LYS A 592 9.97 26.33 -28.84
C LYS A 592 10.23 24.94 -29.43
N ASN A 593 10.42 23.91 -28.59
CA ASN A 593 10.73 22.54 -29.02
C ASN A 593 12.02 22.42 -29.89
N GLY A 594 13.00 23.28 -29.64
CA GLY A 594 14.25 23.31 -30.39
C GLY A 594 15.24 22.23 -29.97
N ASN A 595 16.32 22.12 -30.73
CA ASN A 595 17.39 21.16 -30.50
C ASN A 595 18.75 21.69 -30.98
N PHE A 596 19.83 21.34 -30.29
CA PHE A 596 21.18 21.57 -30.78
C PHE A 596 21.49 20.57 -31.90
N THR A 597 21.83 21.04 -33.09
CA THR A 597 22.40 20.22 -34.18
C THR A 597 23.91 20.45 -34.21
N PRO A 598 24.71 19.72 -33.42
CA PRO A 598 26.09 20.09 -33.21
C PRO A 598 26.92 19.66 -34.42
N ASN A 599 27.72 20.58 -34.95
CA ASN A 599 28.57 20.28 -36.10
C ASN A 599 29.95 19.77 -35.66
N PHE A 600 30.03 18.46 -35.49
CA PHE A 600 31.23 17.77 -35.04
C PHE A 600 32.40 17.80 -36.05
N PHE A 601 32.18 18.29 -37.28
CA PHE A 601 33.25 18.45 -38.29
C PHE A 601 33.94 19.80 -38.23
N LEU A 602 33.33 20.81 -37.60
CA LEU A 602 33.88 22.16 -37.51
C LEU A 602 34.68 22.41 -36.23
N TYR A 603 34.35 21.70 -35.15
CA TYR A 603 34.97 21.88 -33.83
C TYR A 603 35.32 20.52 -33.22
N ASP A 604 36.52 20.42 -32.66
CA ASP A 604 36.99 19.20 -31.99
C ASP A 604 36.64 19.18 -30.49
N ASP A 605 36.51 20.36 -29.87
CA ASP A 605 36.04 20.55 -28.50
C ASP A 605 34.93 21.62 -28.42
N VAL A 606 33.99 21.43 -27.50
CA VAL A 606 32.87 22.35 -27.26
C VAL A 606 33.34 23.72 -26.77
N PHE A 607 34.49 23.77 -26.10
CA PHE A 607 35.07 25.01 -25.57
C PHE A 607 35.71 25.91 -26.63
N ASP A 608 35.87 25.42 -27.88
CA ASP A 608 36.42 26.20 -29.00
C ASP A 608 35.39 27.15 -29.63
N MET A 609 34.11 27.03 -29.26
CA MET A 609 33.00 27.79 -29.85
C MET A 609 32.60 29.01 -29.02
N SER A 610 32.24 30.11 -29.71
CA SER A 610 31.57 31.27 -29.08
C SER A 610 30.09 30.99 -28.78
N PHE A 611 29.46 31.84 -27.96
CA PHE A 611 28.02 31.76 -27.70
C PHE A 611 27.20 31.87 -29.00
N GLU A 612 27.56 32.80 -29.88
CA GLU A 612 26.86 33.06 -31.15
C GLU A 612 26.93 31.84 -32.06
N GLN A 613 28.11 31.21 -32.16
CA GLN A 613 28.29 29.98 -32.93
C GLN A 613 27.47 28.81 -32.36
N MET A 614 27.36 28.69 -31.03
CA MET A 614 26.50 27.68 -30.41
C MET A 614 25.01 27.97 -30.65
N ASN A 615 24.59 29.24 -30.53
CA ASN A 615 23.21 29.63 -30.76
C ASN A 615 22.77 29.35 -32.21
N ASP A 616 23.65 29.59 -33.19
CA ASP A 616 23.39 29.30 -34.61
C ASP A 616 23.26 27.79 -34.92
N MET A 617 23.74 26.91 -34.03
CA MET A 617 23.55 25.46 -34.12
C MET A 617 22.20 24.98 -33.57
N VAL A 618 21.35 25.86 -33.05
CA VAL A 618 20.03 25.46 -32.55
C VAL A 618 19.01 25.55 -33.69
N THR A 619 18.34 24.44 -33.95
CA THR A 619 17.25 24.37 -34.93
C THR A 619 15.91 24.19 -34.21
N TYR A 620 14.86 24.76 -34.79
CA TYR A 620 13.50 24.61 -34.30
C TYR A 620 12.69 23.88 -35.37
N PRO A 621 12.16 22.67 -35.09
CA PRO A 621 11.40 21.89 -36.06
C PRO A 621 10.06 22.56 -36.41
N ASP A 622 9.48 22.17 -37.54
CA ASP A 622 8.15 22.63 -37.95
C ASP A 622 7.10 22.27 -36.88
N PHE A 623 6.26 23.26 -36.58
CA PHE A 623 5.37 23.23 -35.43
C PHE A 623 4.31 22.12 -35.51
N GLN A 624 4.22 21.30 -34.46
CA GLN A 624 3.10 20.39 -34.20
C GLN A 624 2.39 20.81 -32.91
N GLU A 625 1.07 21.01 -32.98
CA GLU A 625 0.26 21.37 -31.80
C GLU A 625 0.26 20.21 -30.79
N GLY A 626 0.88 20.45 -29.63
CA GLY A 626 0.84 19.57 -28.47
C GLY A 626 0.20 20.28 -27.28
N HIS A 627 -0.56 19.54 -26.47
CA HIS A 627 -1.11 20.08 -25.23
C HIS A 627 -1.02 19.08 -24.07
N TYR A 628 -0.82 19.63 -22.87
CA TYR A 628 -0.88 18.91 -21.61
C TYR A 628 -2.09 19.39 -20.82
N GLU A 629 -2.97 18.46 -20.47
CA GLU A 629 -4.15 18.74 -19.65
C GLU A 629 -4.06 18.01 -18.31
N GLY A 630 -3.87 18.80 -17.25
CA GLY A 630 -3.86 18.34 -15.86
C GLY A 630 -4.97 19.02 -15.06
N LYS A 631 -4.56 19.75 -14.01
CA LYS A 631 -5.44 20.70 -13.30
C LYS A 631 -5.56 22.05 -14.04
N GLY A 632 -4.60 22.38 -14.89
CA GLY A 632 -4.67 23.45 -15.90
C GLY A 632 -4.33 22.90 -17.29
N LYS A 633 -3.97 23.76 -18.24
CA LYS A 633 -3.62 23.39 -19.61
C LYS A 633 -2.35 24.10 -20.06
N ILE A 634 -1.45 23.39 -20.75
CA ILE A 634 -0.29 23.99 -21.42
C ILE A 634 -0.41 23.63 -22.90
N ILE A 635 -0.27 24.60 -23.78
CA ILE A 635 -0.31 24.43 -25.23
C ILE A 635 1.05 24.89 -25.76
N GLN A 636 1.72 24.01 -26.49
CA GLN A 636 2.92 24.40 -27.23
C GLN A 636 2.49 25.10 -28.51
N SER A 637 3.00 26.30 -28.76
CA SER A 637 2.80 27.07 -30.00
C SER A 637 4.10 27.17 -30.80
N SER A 638 4.03 27.63 -32.06
CA SER A 638 5.20 27.84 -32.91
C SER A 638 6.15 28.94 -32.42
N GLN A 639 5.69 29.79 -31.49
CA GLN A 639 6.43 30.97 -31.02
C GLN A 639 6.68 30.97 -29.51
N ASN A 640 5.79 30.35 -28.72
CA ASN A 640 5.82 30.39 -27.25
C ASN A 640 5.03 29.23 -26.61
N LEU A 641 5.19 29.04 -25.29
CA LEU A 641 4.31 28.18 -24.50
C LEU A 641 3.11 28.98 -23.98
N ILE A 642 1.91 28.56 -24.33
CA ILE A 642 0.66 29.12 -23.81
C ILE A 642 0.26 28.33 -22.56
N ILE A 643 0.16 29.01 -21.42
CA ILE A 643 -0.15 28.40 -20.12
C ILE A 643 -1.50 28.89 -19.62
N ILE A 644 -2.39 27.96 -19.27
CA ILE A 644 -3.67 28.22 -18.62
C ILE A 644 -3.63 27.58 -17.22
N PRO A 645 -3.37 28.36 -16.15
CA PRO A 645 -3.26 27.84 -14.79
C PRO A 645 -4.56 27.21 -14.28
N GLN A 646 -4.47 26.34 -13.28
CA GLN A 646 -5.64 25.63 -12.74
C GLN A 646 -6.79 26.56 -12.34
N ASN A 647 -6.49 27.64 -11.65
CA ASN A 647 -7.45 28.63 -11.18
C ASN A 647 -8.01 29.53 -12.29
N HIS A 648 -7.58 29.33 -13.53
CA HIS A 648 -8.08 30.03 -14.71
C HIS A 648 -8.53 29.08 -15.82
N PHE A 649 -8.42 27.77 -15.63
CA PHE A 649 -8.76 26.77 -16.64
C PHE A 649 -10.19 26.24 -16.44
N ASN A 650 -11.02 26.40 -17.47
CA ASN A 650 -12.37 25.86 -17.50
C ASN A 650 -12.46 24.69 -18.51
N LYS A 651 -12.47 23.46 -17.99
CA LYS A 651 -12.57 22.24 -18.80
C LYS A 651 -13.80 22.17 -19.69
N LYS A 652 -14.88 22.90 -19.39
CA LYS A 652 -16.11 22.91 -20.20
C LYS A 652 -16.03 23.78 -21.46
N ILE A 653 -15.07 24.71 -21.52
CA ILE A 653 -14.83 25.59 -22.68
C ILE A 653 -13.32 25.68 -22.97
N PRO A 654 -12.67 24.54 -23.26
CA PRO A 654 -11.21 24.44 -23.28
C PRO A 654 -10.56 25.27 -24.40
N HIS A 655 -11.34 25.69 -25.41
CA HIS A 655 -10.88 26.50 -26.54
C HIS A 655 -11.01 28.01 -26.30
N LEU A 656 -11.87 28.45 -25.38
CA LEU A 656 -12.02 29.87 -25.09
C LEU A 656 -10.90 30.30 -24.15
N THR A 657 -10.02 31.17 -24.63
CA THR A 657 -8.92 31.71 -23.84
C THR A 657 -8.75 33.21 -24.07
N HIS A 658 -8.42 33.94 -23.02
CA HIS A 658 -8.08 35.35 -23.04
C HIS A 658 -6.62 35.51 -22.61
N PRO A 659 -5.77 36.21 -23.39
CA PRO A 659 -4.39 36.46 -23.01
C PRO A 659 -4.35 37.42 -21.81
N ILE A 660 -3.70 36.98 -20.75
CA ILE A 660 -3.53 37.73 -19.49
C ILE A 660 -2.17 38.40 -19.44
N ALA A 661 -1.14 37.68 -19.87
CA ALA A 661 0.24 38.12 -19.71
C ALA A 661 1.13 37.53 -20.81
N GLU A 662 2.11 38.30 -21.26
CA GLU A 662 3.17 37.86 -22.16
C GLU A 662 4.51 38.10 -21.48
N ILE A 663 5.32 37.05 -21.39
CA ILE A 663 6.62 37.05 -20.72
C ILE A 663 7.66 36.66 -21.76
N GLU A 664 8.08 37.66 -22.54
CA GLU A 664 8.99 37.50 -23.68
C GLU A 664 10.31 36.83 -23.26
N GLU A 665 10.84 37.20 -22.09
CA GLU A 665 12.07 36.66 -21.51
C GLU A 665 12.08 35.12 -21.42
N PHE A 666 10.92 34.51 -21.23
CA PHE A 666 10.79 33.04 -21.13
C PHE A 666 10.05 32.41 -22.31
N ASN A 667 9.68 33.18 -23.35
CA ASN A 667 8.78 32.75 -24.43
C ASN A 667 7.51 32.06 -23.89
N ILE A 668 6.86 32.69 -22.91
CA ILE A 668 5.64 32.17 -22.27
C ILE A 668 4.53 33.20 -22.39
N SER A 669 3.34 32.75 -22.78
CA SER A 669 2.10 33.52 -22.63
C SER A 669 1.18 32.85 -21.61
N VAL A 670 0.56 33.66 -20.76
CA VAL A 670 -0.39 33.19 -19.75
C VAL A 670 -1.79 33.59 -20.17
N HIS A 671 -2.69 32.62 -20.19
CA HIS A 671 -4.05 32.75 -20.66
C HIS A 671 -5.04 32.32 -19.57
N SER A 672 -6.30 32.73 -19.73
CA SER A 672 -7.41 32.38 -18.83
C SER A 672 -8.66 32.02 -19.63
N SER A 673 -9.39 30.98 -19.22
CA SER A 673 -10.73 30.67 -19.74
C SER A 673 -11.81 31.66 -19.29
N TYR A 674 -11.45 32.59 -18.39
CA TYR A 674 -12.30 33.65 -17.88
C TYR A 674 -11.71 35.01 -18.23
N PHE A 675 -12.57 36.02 -18.39
CA PHE A 675 -12.11 37.40 -18.46
C PHE A 675 -11.51 37.81 -17.11
N ASP A 676 -10.24 38.25 -17.14
CA ASP A 676 -9.53 38.79 -15.99
C ASP A 676 -8.61 39.92 -16.45
N ARG A 677 -8.08 40.71 -15.51
CA ARG A 677 -7.18 41.83 -15.79
C ARG A 677 -5.85 41.31 -16.35
N LYS A 678 -5.31 42.01 -17.34
CA LYS A 678 -3.95 41.78 -17.81
C LYS A 678 -2.95 42.17 -16.73
N ILE A 679 -1.85 41.43 -16.65
CA ILE A 679 -0.72 41.74 -15.75
C ILE A 679 0.36 42.41 -16.58
N ASP A 680 0.83 43.58 -16.15
CA ASP A 680 1.93 44.29 -16.79
C ASP A 680 3.21 44.17 -15.97
N PHE A 681 4.14 43.34 -16.45
CA PHE A 681 5.43 43.08 -15.79
C PHE A 681 6.41 44.27 -15.85
N SER A 682 6.09 45.32 -16.60
CA SER A 682 6.89 46.56 -16.64
C SER A 682 6.56 47.53 -15.49
N THR A 683 5.47 47.27 -14.76
CA THR A 683 4.99 48.13 -13.67
C THR A 683 5.89 48.12 -12.43
N GLU A 684 5.58 48.99 -11.46
CA GLU A 684 6.29 49.05 -10.18
C GLU A 684 6.08 47.75 -9.37
N LYS A 685 7.14 47.29 -8.68
CA LYS A 685 7.18 46.07 -7.85
C LYS A 685 5.91 45.83 -7.01
N LYS A 686 5.42 46.85 -6.32
CA LYS A 686 4.25 46.75 -5.42
C LYS A 686 2.95 46.49 -6.19
N LEU A 687 2.78 47.16 -7.34
CA LEU A 687 1.62 46.96 -8.20
C LEU A 687 1.67 45.57 -8.83
N LEU A 688 2.82 45.19 -9.38
CA LEU A 688 3.05 43.87 -9.97
C LEU A 688 2.75 42.73 -8.98
N LEU A 689 3.25 42.83 -7.73
CA LEU A 689 2.93 41.86 -6.67
C LEU A 689 1.41 41.78 -6.43
N THR A 690 0.74 42.93 -6.35
CA THR A 690 -0.71 42.98 -6.09
C THR A 690 -1.50 42.31 -7.22
N GLU A 691 -1.14 42.58 -8.46
CA GLU A 691 -1.76 41.98 -9.65
C GLU A 691 -1.54 40.46 -9.70
N ILE A 692 -0.31 39.99 -9.44
CA ILE A 692 0.00 38.55 -9.38
C ILE A 692 -0.78 37.86 -8.25
N HIS A 693 -0.87 38.46 -7.06
CA HIS A 693 -1.65 37.88 -5.96
C HIS A 693 -3.14 37.82 -6.27
N HIS A 694 -3.68 38.84 -6.95
CA HIS A 694 -5.08 38.84 -7.38
C HIS A 694 -5.34 37.68 -8.34
N PHE A 695 -4.49 37.53 -9.35
CA PHE A 695 -4.56 36.45 -10.33
C PHE A 695 -4.47 35.08 -9.66
N LEU A 696 -3.44 34.82 -8.85
CA LEU A 696 -3.26 33.52 -8.17
C LEU A 696 -4.43 33.17 -7.23
N ASN A 697 -5.16 34.15 -6.69
CA ASN A 697 -6.30 33.96 -5.78
C ASN A 697 -7.69 34.11 -6.44
N PHE A 698 -7.77 34.15 -7.77
CA PHE A 698 -9.01 34.40 -8.53
C PHE A 698 -10.26 33.62 -8.05
N PHE A 699 -10.12 32.33 -7.68
CA PHE A 699 -11.24 31.54 -7.14
C PHE A 699 -11.42 31.61 -5.62
N LYS A 700 -10.36 31.87 -4.84
CA LYS A 700 -10.46 32.00 -3.38
C LYS A 700 -11.20 33.28 -2.96
N ASN A 701 -11.12 34.33 -3.78
CA ASN A 701 -11.83 35.59 -3.55
C ASN A 701 -13.25 35.64 -4.14
N LYS A 702 -13.68 34.61 -4.90
CA LYS A 702 -15.06 34.47 -5.39
C LYS A 702 -16.00 33.76 -4.41
N SER A 703 -15.47 33.06 -3.41
CA SER A 703 -16.28 32.56 -2.29
C SER A 703 -16.51 33.70 -1.29
N ASN A 704 -17.80 34.01 -1.06
CA ASN A 704 -18.35 34.89 -0.01
C ASN A 704 -18.91 36.27 -0.45
N LYS A 705 -19.35 36.47 -1.71
CA LYS A 705 -20.07 37.72 -2.05
C LYS A 705 -21.45 37.62 -2.73
N ASN A 706 -21.99 36.44 -3.02
CA ASN A 706 -23.27 36.37 -3.77
C ASN A 706 -24.39 35.53 -3.13
N ILE A 707 -24.27 35.12 -1.86
CA ILE A 707 -25.34 34.37 -1.16
C ILE A 707 -26.57 35.25 -0.90
N GLU A 708 -26.39 36.57 -0.80
CA GLU A 708 -27.46 37.56 -0.62
C GLU A 708 -28.44 37.65 -1.81
N LYS A 709 -28.15 37.01 -2.95
CA LYS A 709 -29.02 37.02 -4.14
C LYS A 709 -30.07 35.90 -4.17
N PHE A 710 -29.98 34.91 -3.27
CA PHE A 710 -31.02 33.88 -3.17
C PHE A 710 -32.30 34.48 -2.59
N LYS A 711 -33.45 34.19 -3.23
CA LYS A 711 -34.75 34.54 -2.67
C LYS A 711 -35.27 33.34 -1.88
N ILE A 712 -35.52 33.56 -0.59
CA ILE A 712 -36.20 32.57 0.26
C ILE A 712 -37.55 32.23 -0.37
N GLY A 713 -37.87 30.94 -0.42
CA GLY A 713 -39.10 30.39 -1.02
C GLY A 713 -39.09 30.26 -2.55
N HIS A 714 -37.99 30.57 -3.24
CA HIS A 714 -37.88 30.34 -4.69
C HIS A 714 -37.29 28.97 -5.03
N GLU A 715 -37.76 28.40 -6.15
CA GLU A 715 -37.30 27.13 -6.71
C GLU A 715 -36.03 27.33 -7.56
N TYR A 716 -35.09 26.40 -7.41
CA TYR A 716 -33.84 26.35 -8.14
C TYR A 716 -33.55 24.93 -8.63
N ILE A 717 -32.71 24.81 -9.65
CA ILE A 717 -32.21 23.53 -10.17
C ILE A 717 -30.69 23.51 -10.05
N GLY A 718 -30.16 22.46 -9.43
CA GLY A 718 -28.72 22.25 -9.26
C GLY A 718 -28.29 20.86 -9.71
N LYS A 719 -27.18 20.76 -10.44
CA LYS A 719 -26.60 19.47 -10.85
C LYS A 719 -25.73 18.89 -9.75
N VAL A 720 -25.88 17.61 -9.40
CA VAL A 720 -25.02 16.92 -8.44
C VAL A 720 -23.58 16.95 -8.93
N LYS A 721 -22.74 17.74 -8.27
CA LYS A 721 -21.31 17.93 -8.60
C LYS A 721 -20.45 16.84 -7.98
N SER A 722 -20.73 16.47 -6.73
CA SER A 722 -20.00 15.41 -6.02
C SER A 722 -20.82 14.92 -4.82
N VAL A 723 -20.73 13.62 -4.53
CA VAL A 723 -21.33 13.01 -3.35
C VAL A 723 -20.24 12.73 -2.31
N GLN A 724 -20.30 13.38 -1.15
CA GLN A 724 -19.27 13.31 -0.10
C GLN A 724 -19.88 12.82 1.21
N HIS A 725 -19.25 11.82 1.84
CA HIS A 725 -19.79 11.08 2.98
C HIS A 725 -21.17 10.45 2.67
N ASN A 726 -21.59 9.42 3.42
CA ASN A 726 -22.75 8.62 3.04
C ASN A 726 -24.10 9.39 3.01
N LEU A 727 -24.15 10.66 3.46
CA LEU A 727 -25.39 11.40 3.77
C LEU A 727 -25.56 12.76 3.04
N PHE A 728 -24.59 13.27 2.26
CA PHE A 728 -24.77 14.56 1.56
C PHE A 728 -24.07 14.66 0.20
N CYS A 729 -24.52 15.60 -0.63
CA CYS A 729 -23.91 15.94 -1.91
C CYS A 729 -23.85 17.46 -2.13
N PHE A 730 -22.93 17.90 -2.97
CA PHE A 730 -22.85 19.30 -3.42
C PHE A 730 -23.56 19.43 -4.76
N LEU A 731 -24.46 20.39 -4.86
CA LEU A 731 -25.11 20.76 -6.11
C LEU A 731 -24.32 21.88 -6.79
N GLN A 732 -24.41 21.99 -8.11
CA GLN A 732 -23.93 23.10 -8.90
C GLN A 732 -25.14 23.76 -9.55
N SER A 733 -25.55 24.90 -9.01
CA SER A 733 -26.68 25.68 -9.51
C SER A 733 -26.18 26.91 -10.22
N LYS A 734 -26.80 27.27 -11.35
CA LYS A 734 -26.46 28.49 -12.09
C LYS A 734 -27.55 29.53 -11.87
N PHE A 735 -27.17 30.73 -11.43
CA PHE A 735 -28.08 31.86 -11.27
C PHE A 735 -27.45 33.13 -11.83
N GLU A 736 -28.15 33.85 -12.72
CA GLU A 736 -27.69 35.12 -13.32
C GLU A 736 -26.21 35.11 -13.77
N ASN A 737 -25.79 34.03 -14.45
CA ASN A 737 -24.42 33.77 -14.93
C ASN A 737 -23.34 33.46 -13.89
N GLU A 738 -23.69 33.24 -12.63
CA GLU A 738 -22.78 32.77 -11.58
C GLU A 738 -23.13 31.33 -11.14
N TYR A 739 -22.10 30.57 -10.77
CA TYR A 739 -22.26 29.21 -10.24
C TYR A 739 -22.15 29.23 -8.72
N ILE A 740 -23.08 28.53 -8.09
CA ILE A 740 -23.23 28.43 -6.63
C ILE A 740 -23.30 26.95 -6.26
N GLU A 741 -22.75 26.61 -5.10
CA GLU A 741 -22.60 25.23 -4.67
C GLU A 741 -23.32 24.91 -3.36
N PRO A 742 -24.67 24.85 -3.35
CA PRO A 742 -25.40 24.51 -2.15
C PRO A 742 -25.21 23.03 -1.79
N LEU A 743 -25.21 22.75 -0.48
CA LEU A 743 -25.07 21.41 0.07
C LEU A 743 -26.46 20.81 0.30
N LEU A 744 -26.69 19.62 -0.26
CA LEU A 744 -27.92 18.84 -0.11
C LEU A 744 -27.67 17.64 0.81
N HIS A 745 -28.40 17.56 1.92
CA HIS A 745 -28.34 16.44 2.87
C HIS A 745 -29.48 15.44 2.61
N THR A 746 -29.34 14.15 2.92
CA THR A 746 -30.42 13.14 2.73
C THR A 746 -31.73 13.56 3.39
N ASN A 747 -31.67 14.12 4.59
CA ASN A 747 -32.82 14.68 5.33
C ASN A 747 -33.67 15.71 4.55
N CYS A 748 -33.18 16.28 3.45
CA CYS A 748 -33.93 17.22 2.62
C CYS A 748 -35.04 16.53 1.79
N PHE A 749 -35.06 15.20 1.70
CA PHE A 749 -36.05 14.41 0.94
C PHE A 749 -36.21 12.94 1.41
N ASN A 750 -35.33 12.45 2.28
CA ASN A 750 -35.42 11.14 2.94
C ASN A 750 -35.00 11.30 4.42
N ARG A 751 -35.92 11.74 5.29
CA ARG A 751 -35.63 11.98 6.71
C ARG A 751 -35.39 10.70 7.50
N SER A 752 -36.02 9.62 7.07
CA SER A 752 -35.95 8.30 7.72
C SER A 752 -34.66 7.54 7.38
N ASN A 753 -33.91 7.98 6.37
CA ASN A 753 -32.63 7.42 5.93
C ASN A 753 -32.62 5.88 5.75
N PHE A 754 -33.75 5.31 5.33
CA PHE A 754 -33.96 3.85 5.25
C PHE A 754 -33.05 3.12 4.24
N PHE A 755 -32.30 3.85 3.40
CA PHE A 755 -31.27 3.28 2.52
C PHE A 755 -29.83 3.46 3.01
N GLY A 756 -29.62 4.26 4.07
CA GLY A 756 -28.33 4.52 4.73
C GLY A 756 -27.28 5.30 3.93
N ASN A 757 -27.28 5.19 2.59
CA ASN A 757 -26.29 5.82 1.71
C ASN A 757 -26.93 6.48 0.49
N ILE A 758 -26.74 7.79 0.37
CA ILE A 758 -27.28 8.62 -0.72
C ILE A 758 -26.79 8.21 -2.12
N LYS A 759 -25.61 7.58 -2.23
CA LYS A 759 -25.05 7.07 -3.50
C LYS A 759 -25.83 5.92 -4.11
N ARG A 760 -26.70 5.26 -3.34
CA ARG A 760 -27.50 4.13 -3.83
C ARG A 760 -28.61 4.55 -4.80
N TYR A 761 -29.01 5.81 -4.78
CA TYR A 761 -30.11 6.33 -5.60
C TYR A 761 -29.83 7.72 -6.22
N LEU A 762 -28.70 8.37 -5.91
CA LEU A 762 -28.21 9.59 -6.58
C LEU A 762 -26.81 9.41 -7.17
N SER A 763 -26.62 9.94 -8.37
CA SER A 763 -25.40 9.88 -9.16
C SER A 763 -24.84 11.29 -9.44
N PRO A 764 -23.51 11.44 -9.59
CA PRO A 764 -22.95 12.66 -10.16
C PRO A 764 -23.57 12.94 -11.53
N SER A 765 -23.82 14.21 -11.85
CA SER A 765 -24.56 14.72 -13.04
C SER A 765 -26.09 14.76 -12.97
N ASP A 766 -26.72 14.12 -11.97
CA ASP A 766 -28.16 14.23 -11.72
C ASP A 766 -28.57 15.69 -11.51
N SER A 767 -29.72 16.10 -12.07
CA SER A 767 -30.26 17.44 -11.86
C SER A 767 -31.34 17.41 -10.79
N ILE A 768 -31.14 18.14 -9.70
CA ILE A 768 -32.04 18.16 -8.53
C ILE A 768 -32.75 19.50 -8.45
N ARG A 769 -34.07 19.46 -8.32
CA ARG A 769 -34.91 20.62 -8.02
C ARG A 769 -35.04 20.79 -6.51
N TYR A 770 -34.82 22.02 -6.02
CA TYR A 770 -34.90 22.35 -4.60
C TYR A 770 -35.43 23.77 -4.35
N LEU A 771 -35.94 24.01 -3.16
CA LEU A 771 -36.36 25.31 -2.64
C LEU A 771 -35.32 25.82 -1.63
N VAL A 772 -35.10 27.13 -1.57
CA VAL A 772 -34.31 27.76 -0.52
C VAL A 772 -35.22 28.12 0.66
N GLU A 773 -35.03 27.47 1.80
CA GLU A 773 -35.85 27.70 3.00
C GLU A 773 -35.31 28.82 3.89
N ASN A 774 -33.99 28.94 4.00
CA ASN A 774 -33.35 29.96 4.84
C ASN A 774 -31.92 30.27 4.37
N ILE A 775 -31.40 31.43 4.75
CA ILE A 775 -30.03 31.88 4.49
C ILE A 775 -29.47 32.39 5.83
N ALA A 776 -28.44 31.73 6.36
CA ALA A 776 -27.81 32.11 7.63
C ALA A 776 -26.29 31.86 7.59
N TYR A 777 -25.51 32.80 8.14
CA TYR A 777 -24.05 32.68 8.34
C TYR A 777 -23.29 32.12 7.11
N ASP A 778 -23.47 32.75 5.94
CA ASP A 778 -22.86 32.34 4.66
C ASP A 778 -23.21 30.92 4.18
N LYS A 779 -24.36 30.37 4.59
CA LYS A 779 -24.87 29.07 4.11
C LYS A 779 -26.34 29.15 3.69
N THR A 780 -26.67 28.46 2.61
CA THR A 780 -28.03 28.33 2.08
C THR A 780 -28.65 27.03 2.58
N GLN A 781 -29.77 27.10 3.30
CA GLN A 781 -30.56 25.93 3.68
C GLN A 781 -31.56 25.62 2.56
N ILE A 782 -31.53 24.38 2.06
CA ILE A 782 -32.33 23.94 0.92
C ILE A 782 -33.19 22.71 1.26
N SER A 783 -34.30 22.54 0.54
CA SER A 783 -35.27 21.47 0.77
C SER A 783 -35.96 21.02 -0.51
N CYS A 784 -36.32 19.74 -0.57
CA CYS A 784 -37.05 19.14 -1.69
C CYS A 784 -38.42 18.57 -1.24
N LEU A 785 -38.77 18.74 0.05
CA LEU A 785 -39.93 18.08 0.69
C LEU A 785 -41.27 18.46 0.06
N ASN A 786 -41.42 19.71 -0.39
CA ASN A 786 -42.67 20.18 -1.01
C ASN A 786 -43.00 19.42 -2.30
N PHE A 787 -42.00 19.01 -3.08
CA PHE A 787 -42.22 18.27 -4.32
C PHE A 787 -42.76 16.86 -4.04
N LEU A 788 -42.19 16.18 -3.03
CA LEU A 788 -42.65 14.86 -2.58
C LEU A 788 -44.07 14.91 -2.03
N LYS A 789 -44.36 15.91 -1.19
CA LYS A 789 -45.70 16.15 -0.63
C LYS A 789 -46.74 16.36 -1.72
N ASN A 790 -46.49 17.28 -2.65
CA ASN A 790 -47.44 17.57 -3.74
C ASN A 790 -47.67 16.35 -4.63
N HIS A 791 -46.63 15.57 -4.91
CA HIS A 791 -46.76 14.32 -5.66
C HIS A 791 -47.61 13.29 -4.88
N ALA A 792 -47.34 13.08 -3.59
CA ALA A 792 -48.11 12.17 -2.76
C ALA A 792 -49.60 12.55 -2.68
N GLU A 793 -49.93 13.83 -2.44
CA GLU A 793 -51.32 14.31 -2.36
C GLU A 793 -52.10 14.10 -3.68
N ASN A 794 -51.44 14.22 -4.83
CA ASN A 794 -52.06 13.98 -6.14
C ASN A 794 -52.34 12.50 -6.45
N HIS A 795 -51.67 11.58 -5.75
CA HIS A 795 -51.74 10.14 -6.01
C HIS A 795 -52.48 9.33 -4.94
N LEU A 796 -53.03 9.99 -3.90
CA LEU A 796 -53.69 9.36 -2.74
C LEU A 796 -55.23 9.31 -2.78
N LEU A 797 -55.85 9.70 -3.88
CA LEU A 797 -57.32 9.66 -4.03
C LEU A 797 -57.71 8.90 -5.31
N PRO A 798 -58.32 7.70 -5.23
CA PRO A 798 -58.69 6.91 -4.03
C PRO A 798 -57.53 6.08 -3.41
N PRO A 799 -57.73 5.41 -2.23
CA PRO A 799 -56.73 4.53 -1.62
C PRO A 799 -56.15 3.50 -2.58
N LYS A 800 -54.83 3.28 -2.48
CA LYS A 800 -54.11 2.46 -3.45
C LYS A 800 -53.66 1.15 -2.83
N LEU A 801 -54.15 0.04 -3.38
CA LEU A 801 -53.72 -1.30 -3.03
C LEU A 801 -52.56 -1.72 -3.94
N THR A 802 -51.39 -1.98 -3.36
CA THR A 802 -50.17 -2.35 -4.08
C THR A 802 -49.37 -3.39 -3.30
N LYS A 803 -48.29 -3.90 -3.89
CA LYS A 803 -47.30 -4.77 -3.24
C LYS A 803 -46.07 -3.93 -2.89
N GLY A 804 -45.37 -4.32 -1.83
CA GLY A 804 -44.11 -3.70 -1.46
C GLY A 804 -43.19 -4.66 -0.77
N ILE A 805 -41.89 -4.41 -0.87
CA ILE A 805 -40.85 -5.20 -0.22
C ILE A 805 -40.32 -4.44 0.99
N VAL A 806 -40.16 -5.16 2.11
CA VAL A 806 -39.55 -4.60 3.32
C VAL A 806 -38.06 -4.38 3.08
N ILE A 807 -37.61 -3.14 3.21
CA ILE A 807 -36.21 -2.74 2.97
C ILE A 807 -35.43 -2.44 4.25
N PHE A 808 -36.13 -2.09 5.34
CA PHE A 808 -35.51 -1.71 6.59
C PHE A 808 -36.51 -1.83 7.74
N GLU A 809 -36.07 -2.34 8.89
CA GLU A 809 -36.88 -2.49 10.10
C GLU A 809 -36.15 -1.84 11.28
N ASN A 810 -36.87 -1.03 12.06
CA ASN A 810 -36.33 -0.39 13.27
C ASN A 810 -37.29 -0.56 14.46
N GLN A 811 -36.93 -1.42 15.41
CA GLN A 811 -37.68 -1.77 16.63
C GLN A 811 -39.11 -2.31 16.38
N LYS A 812 -40.05 -1.44 16.03
CA LYS A 812 -41.46 -1.73 15.78
C LYS A 812 -41.99 -1.09 14.50
N ASP A 813 -41.17 -0.34 13.78
CA ASP A 813 -41.54 0.34 12.56
C ASP A 813 -40.86 -0.33 11.36
N THR A 814 -41.63 -0.56 10.30
CA THR A 814 -41.17 -1.24 9.08
C THR A 814 -41.22 -0.27 7.89
N TYR A 815 -40.12 -0.17 7.17
CA TYR A 815 -40.02 0.60 5.93
C TYR A 815 -40.10 -0.32 4.71
N VAL A 816 -41.01 0.04 3.82
CA VAL A 816 -41.36 -0.75 2.64
C VAL A 816 -41.22 0.12 1.40
N ILE A 817 -40.74 -0.44 0.30
CA ILE A 817 -40.78 0.20 -1.02
C ILE A 817 -41.79 -0.55 -1.88
N THR A 818 -42.78 0.18 -2.40
CA THR A 818 -43.80 -0.43 -3.28
C THR A 818 -43.27 -0.69 -4.69
N GLU A 819 -44.02 -1.42 -5.50
CA GLU A 819 -43.70 -1.64 -6.92
C GLU A 819 -43.61 -0.33 -7.72
N GLU A 820 -44.28 0.72 -7.24
CA GLU A 820 -44.22 2.08 -7.79
C GLU A 820 -43.09 2.93 -7.21
N GLY A 821 -42.29 2.37 -6.29
CA GLY A 821 -41.18 3.07 -5.67
C GLY A 821 -41.55 3.94 -4.47
N TRP A 822 -42.79 3.86 -4.00
CA TRP A 822 -43.26 4.70 -2.90
C TRP A 822 -42.68 4.23 -1.57
N PRO A 823 -42.06 5.12 -0.77
CA PRO A 823 -41.60 4.78 0.57
C PRO A 823 -42.79 4.71 1.52
N VAL A 824 -43.07 3.55 2.08
CA VAL A 824 -44.16 3.30 3.02
C VAL A 824 -43.58 3.03 4.41
N LEU A 825 -44.15 3.69 5.42
CA LEU A 825 -43.83 3.47 6.82
C LEU A 825 -45.00 2.78 7.50
N ILE A 826 -44.78 1.57 7.99
CA ILE A 826 -45.73 0.85 8.82
C ILE A 826 -45.32 1.04 10.28
N GLN A 827 -46.13 1.76 11.05
CA GLN A 827 -45.84 2.04 12.44
C GLN A 827 -46.36 0.93 13.35
N ASN A 828 -45.60 0.59 14.39
CA ASN A 828 -45.97 -0.39 15.42
C ASN A 828 -46.26 -1.82 14.92
N GLN A 829 -45.83 -2.17 13.71
CA GLN A 829 -45.85 -3.54 13.18
C GLN A 829 -44.51 -3.85 12.51
N SER A 830 -43.94 -5.00 12.89
CA SER A 830 -42.66 -5.51 12.40
C SER A 830 -42.90 -6.59 11.36
N PHE A 831 -42.24 -6.47 10.22
CA PHE A 831 -42.18 -7.50 9.19
C PHE A 831 -40.71 -7.75 8.82
N PRO A 832 -40.32 -9.01 8.50
CA PRO A 832 -38.94 -9.33 8.18
C PRO A 832 -38.50 -8.64 6.89
N ILE A 833 -37.21 -8.26 6.85
CA ILE A 833 -36.55 -7.72 5.65
C ILE A 833 -36.73 -8.70 4.49
N ASP A 834 -36.94 -8.17 3.29
CA ASP A 834 -37.25 -8.89 2.05
C ASP A 834 -38.63 -9.56 2.00
N ALA A 835 -39.46 -9.44 3.04
CA ALA A 835 -40.85 -9.88 2.96
C ALA A 835 -41.64 -9.04 1.95
N VAL A 836 -42.43 -9.70 1.12
CA VAL A 836 -43.38 -9.05 0.22
C VAL A 836 -44.70 -8.87 0.95
N LEU A 837 -45.12 -7.61 1.09
CA LEU A 837 -46.35 -7.22 1.75
C LEU A 837 -47.34 -6.70 0.72
N LYS A 838 -48.61 -7.06 0.90
CA LYS A 838 -49.73 -6.35 0.30
C LYS A 838 -50.08 -5.17 1.20
N VAL A 839 -49.96 -3.96 0.68
CA VAL A 839 -50.18 -2.71 1.41
C VAL A 839 -51.32 -1.90 0.76
N GLU A 840 -52.26 -1.45 1.58
CA GLU A 840 -53.29 -0.49 1.18
C GLU A 840 -52.91 0.89 1.70
N ILE A 841 -52.52 1.78 0.80
CA ILE A 841 -52.01 3.10 1.12
C ILE A 841 -53.16 4.10 1.16
N THR A 842 -53.28 4.81 2.28
CA THR A 842 -54.38 5.76 2.52
C THR A 842 -53.90 7.20 2.73
N GLU A 843 -52.72 7.39 3.32
CA GLU A 843 -52.26 8.71 3.73
C GLU A 843 -50.76 8.90 3.45
N TYR A 844 -50.27 10.14 3.56
CA TYR A 844 -48.86 10.49 3.50
C TYR A 844 -48.46 11.33 4.71
N ASP A 845 -47.45 10.88 5.44
CA ASP A 845 -46.87 11.58 6.57
C ASP A 845 -45.71 12.47 6.07
N GLN A 846 -45.90 13.78 6.21
CA GLN A 846 -44.95 14.80 5.78
C GLN A 846 -43.68 14.82 6.64
N ASP A 847 -43.77 14.47 7.92
CA ASP A 847 -42.63 14.47 8.83
C ASP A 847 -41.76 13.23 8.65
N ALA A 848 -42.38 12.07 8.42
CA ALA A 848 -41.68 10.83 8.11
C ALA A 848 -41.18 10.75 6.66
N THR A 849 -41.69 11.62 5.77
CA THR A 849 -41.46 11.60 4.32
C THR A 849 -41.85 10.27 3.68
N ALA A 850 -42.94 9.67 4.16
CA ALA A 850 -43.37 8.32 3.80
C ALA A 850 -44.90 8.20 3.77
N PHE A 851 -45.39 7.28 2.95
CA PHE A 851 -46.79 6.88 2.87
C PHE A 851 -47.17 6.00 4.07
N ILE A 852 -48.40 6.15 4.54
CA ILE A 852 -48.95 5.38 5.67
C ILE A 852 -50.07 4.46 5.16
N PRO A 853 -49.98 3.14 5.44
CA PRO A 853 -51.00 2.20 5.00
C PRO A 853 -52.09 2.00 6.06
N SER A 854 -53.34 1.79 5.62
CA SER A 854 -54.45 1.32 6.45
C SER A 854 -54.35 -0.18 6.76
N MET A 855 -53.71 -0.93 5.87
CA MET A 855 -53.53 -2.37 5.97
C MET A 855 -52.17 -2.77 5.39
N ALA A 856 -51.47 -3.65 6.09
CA ALA A 856 -50.29 -4.35 5.58
C ALA A 856 -50.37 -5.82 5.98
N ALA A 857 -50.22 -6.73 5.01
CA ALA A 857 -50.23 -8.16 5.26
C ALA A 857 -49.21 -8.89 4.37
N PRO A 858 -48.45 -9.87 4.89
CA PRO A 858 -47.51 -10.63 4.09
C PRO A 858 -48.25 -11.50 3.08
N ILE A 859 -47.63 -11.68 1.90
CA ILE A 859 -48.13 -12.55 0.83
C ILE A 859 -47.03 -13.53 0.39
N GLU A 860 -47.41 -14.73 -0.02
CA GLU A 860 -46.50 -15.75 -0.55
C GLU A 860 -46.25 -15.53 -2.05
N GLU A 861 -45.66 -14.38 -2.39
CA GLU A 861 -45.24 -14.05 -3.76
C GLU A 861 -43.78 -13.59 -3.80
N THR A 862 -43.07 -13.83 -4.90
CA THR A 862 -41.68 -13.39 -5.10
C THR A 862 -41.62 -11.94 -5.59
N TRP A 863 -40.57 -11.21 -5.21
CA TRP A 863 -40.34 -9.84 -5.70
C TRP A 863 -39.63 -9.86 -7.06
N ASP A 864 -40.39 -9.71 -8.13
CA ASP A 864 -39.87 -9.77 -9.51
C ASP A 864 -39.64 -8.38 -10.15
N ASN A 865 -39.73 -7.31 -9.36
CA ASN A 865 -39.58 -5.92 -9.83
C ASN A 865 -38.12 -5.43 -9.79
N LEU A 866 -37.89 -4.22 -10.32
CA LEU A 866 -36.59 -3.54 -10.24
C LEU A 866 -36.11 -3.43 -8.77
N PRO A 867 -34.78 -3.32 -8.54
CA PRO A 867 -34.24 -3.11 -7.20
C PRO A 867 -34.91 -1.93 -6.48
N PRO A 868 -35.19 -2.02 -5.16
CA PRO A 868 -35.89 -0.97 -4.42
C PRO A 868 -35.26 0.43 -4.54
N THR A 869 -33.93 0.49 -4.74
CA THR A 869 -33.19 1.74 -4.95
C THR A 869 -33.49 2.39 -6.30
N GLU A 870 -33.68 1.60 -7.36
CA GLU A 870 -34.08 2.09 -8.68
C GLU A 870 -35.55 2.54 -8.70
N LEU A 871 -36.42 1.78 -8.04
CA LEU A 871 -37.82 2.16 -7.86
C LEU A 871 -37.96 3.47 -7.08
N TYR A 872 -37.22 3.62 -5.97
CA TYR A 872 -37.22 4.86 -5.21
C TYR A 872 -36.66 6.05 -6.01
N ARG A 873 -35.63 5.83 -6.83
CA ARG A 873 -35.12 6.85 -7.74
C ARG A 873 -36.20 7.29 -8.74
N LYS A 874 -36.93 6.34 -9.32
CA LYS A 874 -38.05 6.63 -10.22
C LYS A 874 -39.14 7.46 -9.52
N TYR A 875 -39.46 7.15 -8.27
CA TYR A 875 -40.36 7.99 -7.45
C TYR A 875 -39.84 9.43 -7.29
N LEU A 876 -38.55 9.63 -7.06
CA LEU A 876 -37.96 10.99 -7.00
C LEU A 876 -38.04 11.73 -8.35
N GLU A 877 -37.93 11.01 -9.47
CA GLU A 877 -38.12 11.57 -10.82
C GLU A 877 -39.58 11.95 -11.09
N GLU A 878 -40.53 11.07 -10.74
CA GLU A 878 -41.98 11.31 -10.87
C GLU A 878 -42.47 12.44 -9.96
N ALA A 879 -41.88 12.57 -8.77
CA ALA A 879 -42.15 13.68 -7.85
C ALA A 879 -41.52 15.00 -8.31
N GLY A 880 -40.69 15.00 -9.36
CA GLY A 880 -40.03 16.19 -9.89
C GLY A 880 -38.86 16.70 -9.04
N VAL A 881 -38.38 15.90 -8.08
CA VAL A 881 -37.15 16.16 -7.32
C VAL A 881 -35.93 15.91 -8.20
N LEU A 882 -35.92 14.79 -8.93
CA LEU A 882 -34.94 14.49 -9.97
C LEU A 882 -35.49 14.87 -11.35
N LEU A 883 -34.66 15.49 -12.17
CA LEU A 883 -35.02 15.89 -13.53
C LEU A 883 -34.27 15.03 -14.56
N PRO A 884 -34.95 14.49 -15.58
CA PRO A 884 -34.33 13.64 -16.60
C PRO A 884 -33.29 14.43 -17.39
N THR A 885 -32.09 13.85 -17.54
CA THR A 885 -30.98 14.40 -18.32
C THR A 885 -31.29 14.37 -19.82
N SER A 886 -31.30 15.52 -20.49
CA SER A 886 -31.25 15.59 -21.95
C SER A 886 -29.92 15.04 -22.44
N ASN A 887 -29.96 14.01 -23.30
CA ASN A 887 -28.80 13.39 -23.93
C ASN A 887 -27.98 14.43 -24.72
N GLU A 888 -26.93 14.97 -24.11
CA GLU A 888 -25.78 15.53 -24.82
C GLU A 888 -24.60 14.57 -24.60
N ALA A 889 -23.94 14.23 -25.71
CA ALA A 889 -23.05 13.11 -25.89
C ALA A 889 -21.97 12.98 -24.81
N ILE A 890 -21.84 11.76 -24.30
CA ILE A 890 -20.71 11.28 -23.53
C ILE A 890 -19.59 11.03 -24.54
N ASP A 891 -18.60 11.94 -24.60
CA ASP A 891 -17.34 11.64 -25.27
C ASP A 891 -16.56 10.61 -24.43
N ASN A 892 -16.22 9.51 -25.09
CA ASN A 892 -15.43 8.39 -24.60
C ASN A 892 -14.09 8.85 -23.98
N PRO A 893 -13.78 8.52 -22.72
CA PRO A 893 -12.47 8.74 -22.13
C PRO A 893 -11.52 7.55 -22.36
N GLU A 894 -11.46 7.01 -23.58
CA GLU A 894 -10.58 5.86 -23.89
C GLU A 894 -9.50 6.13 -24.95
N ASN A 895 -9.28 7.38 -25.39
CA ASN A 895 -8.20 7.71 -26.34
C ASN A 895 -7.28 8.87 -25.92
N THR A 896 -7.01 9.06 -24.62
CA THR A 896 -6.02 10.05 -24.13
C THR A 896 -4.91 9.43 -23.29
N ILE A 897 -4.45 8.25 -23.69
CA ILE A 897 -3.27 7.63 -23.11
C ILE A 897 -2.23 7.57 -24.22
N HIS A 898 -1.26 8.51 -24.19
CA HIS A 898 0.17 8.30 -24.52
C HIS A 898 1.01 9.59 -24.72
N LEU A 899 0.47 10.81 -24.59
CA LEU A 899 1.26 12.07 -24.73
C LEU A 899 1.67 12.76 -23.41
N ASN A 900 1.37 12.18 -22.24
CA ASN A 900 1.35 12.93 -20.97
C ASN A 900 2.68 12.96 -20.18
N GLU A 901 3.48 11.88 -20.23
CA GLU A 901 4.70 11.77 -19.39
C GLU A 901 5.90 12.54 -19.95
N ASP A 902 6.12 12.51 -21.26
CA ASP A 902 7.28 13.19 -21.86
C ASP A 902 7.13 14.72 -21.82
N PHE A 903 5.92 15.24 -22.03
CA PHE A 903 5.64 16.65 -21.85
C PHE A 903 5.80 17.10 -20.38
N ARG A 904 5.33 16.27 -19.43
CA ARG A 904 5.55 16.51 -18.00
C ARG A 904 7.04 16.62 -17.68
N LYS A 905 7.88 15.74 -18.24
CA LYS A 905 9.35 15.80 -18.09
C LYS A 905 9.94 17.10 -18.65
N SER A 906 9.47 17.59 -19.80
CA SER A 906 9.86 18.91 -20.33
C SER A 906 9.53 20.07 -19.40
N VAL A 907 8.34 20.05 -18.78
CA VAL A 907 7.94 21.08 -17.81
C VAL A 907 8.80 21.02 -16.55
N VAL A 908 9.14 19.82 -16.06
CA VAL A 908 10.06 19.65 -14.94
C VAL A 908 11.45 20.19 -15.29
N LEU A 909 11.93 19.93 -16.51
CA LEU A 909 13.21 20.46 -16.98
C LEU A 909 13.19 21.99 -17.08
N LEU A 910 12.09 22.58 -17.54
CA LEU A 910 11.89 24.04 -17.58
C LEU A 910 11.90 24.65 -16.17
N LEU A 911 11.24 24.01 -15.19
CA LEU A 911 11.31 24.45 -13.78
C LEU A 911 12.75 24.43 -13.26
N ASN A 912 13.54 23.41 -13.61
CA ASN A 912 14.95 23.35 -13.23
C ASN A 912 15.80 24.46 -13.90
N CYS A 913 15.49 24.84 -15.15
CA CYS A 913 16.11 26.01 -15.79
C CYS A 913 15.76 27.30 -15.05
N LEU A 914 14.48 27.48 -14.68
CA LEU A 914 14.02 28.66 -13.94
C LEU A 914 14.62 28.73 -12.53
N ASP A 915 14.74 27.59 -11.84
CA ASP A 915 15.41 27.50 -10.53
C ASP A 915 16.87 27.98 -10.63
N GLN A 916 17.59 27.52 -11.66
CA GLN A 916 18.95 28.00 -11.94
C GLN A 916 18.97 29.47 -12.37
N TYR A 917 17.94 29.94 -13.08
CA TYR A 917 17.86 31.32 -13.59
C TYR A 917 17.75 32.33 -12.46
N LYS A 918 17.02 31.98 -11.38
CA LYS A 918 16.95 32.81 -10.16
C LYS A 918 18.33 33.10 -9.55
N ASN A 919 19.32 32.23 -9.75
CA ASN A 919 20.68 32.46 -9.28
C ASN A 919 21.42 33.56 -10.07
N PHE A 920 20.94 33.98 -11.25
CA PHE A 920 21.55 35.05 -12.04
C PHE A 920 20.83 36.40 -11.89
N ILE A 921 19.62 36.40 -11.34
CA ILE A 921 18.80 37.61 -11.18
C ILE A 921 19.20 38.37 -9.92
N LEU A 922 19.41 39.68 -10.06
CA LEU A 922 19.53 40.62 -8.94
C LEU A 922 18.32 41.58 -8.81
N ASP A 923 17.50 41.74 -9.87
CA ASP A 923 16.29 42.59 -9.83
C ASP A 923 15.12 41.82 -9.21
N ASP A 924 14.55 42.38 -8.13
CA ASP A 924 13.36 41.85 -7.46
C ASP A 924 12.18 41.65 -8.43
N ARG A 925 12.03 42.50 -9.45
CA ARG A 925 10.92 42.37 -10.42
C ARG A 925 11.09 41.14 -11.29
N GLU A 926 12.28 40.93 -11.85
CA GLU A 926 12.60 39.72 -12.61
C GLU A 926 12.44 38.47 -11.74
N LYS A 927 12.81 38.55 -10.46
CA LYS A 927 12.63 37.45 -9.49
C LYS A 927 11.15 37.14 -9.27
N ILE A 928 10.31 38.17 -9.10
CA ILE A 928 8.84 38.04 -8.98
C ILE A 928 8.25 37.41 -10.24
N THR A 929 8.66 37.85 -11.43
CA THR A 929 8.22 37.30 -12.72
C THR A 929 8.61 35.82 -12.85
N CYS A 930 9.84 35.46 -12.48
CA CYS A 930 10.30 34.08 -12.46
C CYS A 930 9.46 33.22 -11.51
N LEU A 931 9.25 33.67 -10.27
CA LEU A 931 8.43 32.98 -9.27
C LEU A 931 6.98 32.78 -9.73
N PHE A 932 6.39 33.78 -10.38
CA PHE A 932 5.06 33.68 -10.95
C PHE A 932 4.95 32.51 -11.95
N VAL A 933 5.91 32.42 -12.89
CA VAL A 933 5.97 31.32 -13.86
C VAL A 933 6.20 29.97 -13.18
N GLN A 934 7.09 29.92 -12.19
CA GLN A 934 7.35 28.71 -11.41
C GLN A 934 6.11 28.21 -10.66
N ILE A 935 5.33 29.10 -10.05
CA ILE A 935 4.08 28.77 -9.33
C ILE A 935 3.04 28.18 -10.29
N ILE A 936 2.79 28.83 -11.43
CA ILE A 936 1.75 28.36 -12.36
C ILE A 936 2.13 27.02 -13.01
N LEU A 937 3.39 26.83 -13.42
CA LEU A 937 3.88 25.57 -14.01
C LEU A 937 3.84 24.42 -12.99
N SER A 938 4.39 24.65 -11.78
CA SER A 938 4.42 23.64 -10.72
C SER A 938 3.02 23.25 -10.24
N GLY A 939 2.07 24.18 -10.23
CA GLY A 939 0.66 23.93 -9.93
C GLY A 939 -0.02 23.02 -10.96
N ILE A 940 0.26 23.21 -12.26
CA ILE A 940 -0.32 22.39 -13.34
C ILE A 940 0.15 20.93 -13.24
N ILE A 941 1.44 20.70 -12.97
CA ILE A 941 2.02 19.36 -12.84
C ILE A 941 1.91 18.76 -11.43
N LYS A 942 1.24 19.44 -10.49
CA LYS A 942 1.09 19.03 -9.07
C LYS A 942 2.42 18.77 -8.34
N SER A 943 3.42 19.62 -8.56
CA SER A 943 4.69 19.54 -7.84
C SER A 943 4.59 20.19 -6.46
N GLY A 944 5.18 19.55 -5.44
CA GLY A 944 5.29 20.11 -4.09
C GLY A 944 6.10 21.41 -4.03
N ARG A 945 6.93 21.69 -5.06
CA ARG A 945 7.69 22.95 -5.18
C ARG A 945 6.81 24.20 -5.24
N SER A 946 5.54 24.07 -5.65
CA SER A 946 4.59 25.18 -5.73
C SER A 946 4.41 25.95 -4.41
N TYR A 947 4.36 25.24 -3.28
CA TYR A 947 4.25 25.86 -1.95
C TYR A 947 5.50 26.67 -1.59
N HIS A 948 6.68 26.15 -1.92
CA HIS A 948 7.95 26.83 -1.68
C HIS A 948 8.04 28.13 -2.49
N TYR A 949 7.74 28.10 -3.78
CA TYR A 949 7.75 29.31 -4.62
C TYR A 949 6.73 30.36 -4.17
N TYR A 950 5.53 29.93 -3.74
CA TYR A 950 4.51 30.84 -3.20
C TYR A 950 4.98 31.50 -1.90
N THR A 951 5.66 30.75 -1.02
CA THR A 951 6.21 31.28 0.23
C THR A 951 7.30 32.32 -0.06
N GLU A 952 8.21 32.03 -0.99
CA GLU A 952 9.25 32.96 -1.43
C GLU A 952 8.66 34.27 -1.99
N LEU A 953 7.54 34.18 -2.73
CA LEU A 953 6.82 35.36 -3.24
C LEU A 953 6.22 36.22 -2.11
N GLU A 954 5.67 35.61 -1.06
CA GLU A 954 5.10 36.34 0.09
C GLU A 954 6.18 37.03 0.94
N GLU A 955 7.37 36.44 1.06
CA GLU A 955 8.51 37.08 1.74
C GLU A 955 8.92 38.40 1.06
N ILE A 956 8.97 38.42 -0.28
CA ILE A 956 9.31 39.63 -1.06
C ILE A 956 8.28 40.75 -0.84
N LYS A 957 7.01 40.40 -0.65
CA LYS A 957 5.91 41.34 -0.35
C LYS A 957 6.02 41.94 1.05
N ASN A 958 6.36 41.12 2.05
CA ASN A 958 6.46 41.55 3.44
C ASN A 958 7.65 42.48 3.72
N ASN A 959 8.74 42.37 2.94
CA ASN A 959 9.91 43.25 3.06
C ASN A 959 9.67 44.72 2.61
N GLY A 960 8.50 45.05 2.04
CA GLY A 960 8.14 46.39 1.55
C GLY A 960 7.33 47.29 2.50
N GLN A 961 7.02 46.84 3.73
CA GLN A 961 6.23 47.62 4.72
C GLN A 961 7.03 47.80 6.02
N THR A 962 7.91 48.80 6.06
CA THR A 962 8.80 49.04 7.21
C THR A 962 8.30 50.09 8.21
N VAL A 963 7.17 50.78 7.97
CA VAL A 963 6.67 51.82 8.91
C VAL A 963 5.39 51.40 9.66
N GLU A 964 4.36 50.87 8.98
CA GLU A 964 3.11 50.42 9.64
C GLU A 964 3.25 49.14 10.46
N ASN A 965 4.21 48.28 10.12
CA ASN A 965 4.48 47.06 10.89
C ASN A 965 4.99 47.37 12.29
N SER A 966 5.61 48.54 12.55
CA SER A 966 6.09 48.86 13.89
C SER A 966 4.94 49.06 14.88
N GLU A 967 3.86 49.78 14.52
CA GLU A 967 2.70 49.97 15.40
C GLU A 967 1.81 48.74 15.50
N GLN A 968 1.59 48.01 14.40
CA GLN A 968 0.83 46.75 14.44
C GLN A 968 1.57 45.63 15.18
N LEU A 969 2.88 45.42 14.95
CA LEU A 969 3.65 44.50 15.79
C LEU A 969 3.69 45.00 17.23
N CYS A 970 3.75 46.30 17.50
CA CYS A 970 3.78 46.82 18.87
C CYS A 970 2.45 46.58 19.59
N ASN A 971 1.31 46.69 18.91
CA ASN A 971 -0.01 46.37 19.47
C ASN A 971 -0.21 44.85 19.62
N ILE A 972 0.15 44.05 18.61
CA ILE A 972 0.11 42.58 18.69
C ILE A 972 1.07 42.07 19.77
N SER A 973 2.25 42.67 19.90
CA SER A 973 3.23 42.39 20.94
C SER A 973 2.66 42.72 22.32
N LYS A 974 2.04 43.89 22.53
CA LYS A 974 1.40 44.24 23.81
C LYS A 974 0.27 43.29 24.20
N ASP A 975 -0.61 42.96 23.26
CA ASP A 975 -1.74 42.05 23.51
C ASP A 975 -1.27 40.61 23.76
N ALA A 976 -0.29 40.14 22.99
CA ALA A 976 0.35 38.85 23.23
C ALA A 976 1.06 38.81 24.58
N LEU A 977 1.73 39.90 24.98
CA LEU A 977 2.39 40.01 26.28
C LEU A 977 1.36 39.94 27.41
N HIS A 978 0.21 40.57 27.23
CA HIS A 978 -0.89 40.50 28.18
C HIS A 978 -1.42 39.06 28.34
N ILE A 979 -1.61 38.33 27.24
CA ILE A 979 -2.00 36.91 27.26
C ILE A 979 -0.92 36.07 27.96
N MET A 980 0.35 36.29 27.63
CA MET A 980 1.48 35.56 28.21
C MET A 980 1.65 35.85 29.71
N HIS A 981 1.38 37.06 30.20
CA HIS A 981 1.36 37.34 31.65
C HIS A 981 0.24 36.62 32.40
N LEU A 982 -0.81 36.20 31.70
CA LEU A 982 -1.90 35.39 32.26
C LEU A 982 -1.58 33.89 32.23
N PHE A 983 -0.51 33.46 31.56
CA PHE A 983 -0.11 32.05 31.39
C PHE A 983 0.04 31.29 32.73
N ASP A 984 0.63 31.93 33.74
CA ASP A 984 0.78 31.36 35.09
C ASP A 984 -0.44 31.64 36.00
N GLN A 985 -1.55 32.16 35.46
CA GLN A 985 -2.72 32.61 36.21
C GLN A 985 -4.01 31.90 35.77
N PRO A 986 -4.13 30.57 35.99
CA PRO A 986 -5.23 29.75 35.46
C PRO A 986 -6.64 30.12 35.95
N LYS A 987 -6.75 30.97 36.99
CA LYS A 987 -8.02 31.45 37.54
C LYS A 987 -8.55 32.73 36.89
N LYS A 988 -7.80 33.36 35.99
CA LYS A 988 -8.22 34.58 35.29
C LYS A 988 -8.65 34.27 33.86
N GLU A 989 -9.73 34.93 33.44
CA GLU A 989 -10.21 34.85 32.06
C GLU A 989 -9.25 35.60 31.13
N ILE A 990 -8.93 34.98 30.00
CA ILE A 990 -8.10 35.61 28.96
C ILE A 990 -9.03 36.48 28.09
N PRO A 991 -8.78 37.79 27.96
CA PRO A 991 -9.66 38.72 27.24
C PRO A 991 -9.84 38.36 25.76
N GLU A 992 -10.85 38.94 25.10
CA GLU A 992 -11.01 38.81 23.65
C GLU A 992 -9.91 39.54 22.90
N THR A 993 -9.38 38.89 21.86
CA THR A 993 -8.16 39.32 21.15
C THR A 993 -8.36 39.24 19.64
N ASN A 994 -7.51 39.93 18.89
CA ASN A 994 -7.46 39.87 17.43
C ASN A 994 -7.34 38.41 16.92
N TRP A 995 -7.88 38.11 15.73
CA TRP A 995 -7.84 36.78 15.11
C TRP A 995 -6.43 36.20 14.99
N LYS A 996 -5.40 37.05 14.81
CA LYS A 996 -3.99 36.63 14.78
C LYS A 996 -3.48 36.05 16.11
N LEU A 997 -4.13 36.35 17.24
CA LEU A 997 -3.78 35.84 18.57
C LEU A 997 -4.77 34.77 19.08
N ALA A 998 -5.75 34.37 18.25
CA ALA A 998 -6.79 33.42 18.66
C ALA A 998 -6.19 32.04 19.00
N SER A 999 -5.23 31.57 18.20
CA SER A 999 -4.51 30.32 18.46
C SER A 999 -3.69 30.40 19.75
N LEU A 1000 -2.95 31.50 19.95
CA LEU A 1000 -2.19 31.73 21.19
C LEU A 1000 -3.12 31.72 22.42
N LYS A 1001 -4.27 32.40 22.37
CA LYS A 1001 -5.28 32.38 23.43
C LYS A 1001 -5.79 30.96 23.72
N GLN A 1002 -6.15 30.20 22.69
CA GLN A 1002 -6.66 28.83 22.85
C GLN A 1002 -5.60 27.91 23.48
N LEU A 1003 -4.34 28.06 23.09
CA LEU A 1003 -3.24 27.28 23.65
C LEU A 1003 -3.00 27.60 25.14
N VAL A 1004 -3.06 28.88 25.52
CA VAL A 1004 -2.95 29.26 26.94
C VAL A 1004 -4.18 28.81 27.74
N GLN A 1005 -5.38 28.82 27.17
CA GLN A 1005 -6.59 28.26 27.81
C GLN A 1005 -6.51 26.73 27.97
N ALA A 1006 -5.99 26.03 26.97
CA ALA A 1006 -5.74 24.59 27.05
C ALA A 1006 -4.70 24.29 28.14
N TYR A 1007 -3.66 25.11 28.24
CA TYR A 1007 -2.67 25.05 29.31
C TYR A 1007 -3.26 25.31 30.71
N HIS A 1008 -4.16 26.29 30.85
CA HIS A 1008 -4.89 26.47 32.12
C HIS A 1008 -5.77 25.26 32.47
N THR A 1009 -6.32 24.61 31.45
CA THR A 1009 -7.13 23.40 31.61
C THR A 1009 -6.29 22.23 32.09
N THR A 1010 -5.07 22.04 31.57
CA THR A 1010 -4.15 21.01 32.07
C THR A 1010 -3.78 21.27 33.53
N LEU A 1011 -3.48 22.52 33.90
CA LEU A 1011 -3.24 22.89 35.31
C LEU A 1011 -4.45 22.63 36.23
N LYS A 1012 -5.68 22.65 35.71
CA LYS A 1012 -6.91 22.46 36.49
C LYS A 1012 -7.26 20.98 36.73
N TYR A 1013 -6.88 20.08 35.82
CA TYR A 1013 -7.31 18.68 35.84
C TYR A 1013 -6.19 17.64 36.09
N GLY A 1014 -4.91 18.05 36.21
CA GLY A 1014 -3.85 17.18 36.74
C GLY A 1014 -2.43 17.48 36.19
N GLU A 1015 -1.41 17.24 37.01
CA GLU A 1015 0.03 17.51 36.76
C GLU A 1015 0.67 16.58 35.70
N ASP A 1016 0.13 16.55 34.47
CA ASP A 1016 0.82 15.91 33.33
C ASP A 1016 1.90 16.85 32.79
N GLU A 1017 3.14 16.65 33.29
CA GLU A 1017 4.32 17.44 32.93
C GLU A 1017 4.65 17.33 31.42
N THR A 1018 4.29 16.21 30.78
CA THR A 1018 4.45 15.99 29.34
C THR A 1018 3.49 16.85 28.53
N ALA A 1019 2.21 16.87 28.91
CA ALA A 1019 1.23 17.75 28.28
C ALA A 1019 1.57 19.23 28.51
N LYS A 1020 2.00 19.58 29.73
CA LYS A 1020 2.49 20.92 30.09
C LYS A 1020 3.61 21.39 29.15
N ASN A 1021 4.64 20.55 28.99
CA ASN A 1021 5.80 20.85 28.14
C ASN A 1021 5.43 20.90 26.64
N LEU A 1022 4.48 20.07 26.20
CA LEU A 1022 3.99 20.10 24.82
C LEU A 1022 3.27 21.43 24.53
N PHE A 1023 2.40 21.88 25.43
CA PHE A 1023 1.71 23.17 25.26
C PHE A 1023 2.68 24.35 25.31
N ILE A 1024 3.69 24.33 26.19
CA ILE A 1024 4.76 25.36 26.21
C ILE A 1024 5.49 25.40 24.85
N LYS A 1025 5.84 24.25 24.28
CA LYS A 1025 6.47 24.17 22.94
C LYS A 1025 5.55 24.68 21.83
N LEU A 1026 4.27 24.34 21.87
CA LEU A 1026 3.28 24.82 20.88
C LEU A 1026 3.06 26.32 20.99
N ILE A 1027 3.00 26.86 22.20
CA ILE A 1027 2.90 28.30 22.46
C ILE A 1027 4.14 29.02 21.93
N PHE A 1028 5.33 28.48 22.14
CA PHE A 1028 6.55 29.08 21.60
C PHE A 1028 6.59 29.08 20.07
N LYS A 1029 6.19 27.96 19.45
CA LYS A 1029 6.03 27.89 17.98
C LYS A 1029 5.00 28.87 17.44
N GLU A 1030 3.90 29.08 18.17
CA GLU A 1030 2.90 30.06 17.80
C GLU A 1030 3.46 31.50 17.89
N LEU A 1031 4.28 31.79 18.91
CA LEU A 1031 4.98 33.08 19.03
C LEU A 1031 6.04 33.29 17.92
N GLU A 1032 6.69 32.22 17.45
CA GLU A 1032 7.55 32.24 16.25
C GLU A 1032 6.74 32.52 14.98
N PHE A 1033 5.62 31.82 14.81
CA PHE A 1033 4.72 31.96 13.67
C PHE A 1033 4.15 33.38 13.56
N ILE A 1034 3.76 33.99 14.69
CA ILE A 1034 3.28 35.38 14.75
C ILE A 1034 4.44 36.40 14.56
N GLY A 1035 5.69 35.94 14.55
CA GLY A 1035 6.87 36.77 14.32
C GLY A 1035 7.38 37.52 15.56
N LEU A 1036 6.86 37.21 16.75
CA LEU A 1036 7.25 37.86 18.01
C LEU A 1036 8.52 37.26 18.62
N ALA A 1037 8.87 36.02 18.27
CA ALA A 1037 10.11 35.38 18.72
C ALA A 1037 11.40 36.05 18.20
N LYS A 1038 11.30 37.00 17.26
CA LYS A 1038 12.44 37.82 16.80
C LYS A 1038 12.56 39.15 17.55
N ASN A 1039 11.57 39.52 18.36
CA ASN A 1039 11.56 40.77 19.13
C ASN A 1039 12.24 40.56 20.50
N GLN A 1040 13.50 41.00 20.62
CA GLN A 1040 14.30 40.82 21.84
C GLN A 1040 13.62 41.37 23.12
N LYS A 1041 12.96 42.54 23.05
CA LYS A 1041 12.26 43.11 24.22
C LYS A 1041 11.08 42.25 24.67
N PHE A 1042 10.33 41.70 23.71
CA PHE A 1042 9.22 40.78 24.00
C PHE A 1042 9.73 39.46 24.61
N LEU A 1043 10.81 38.91 24.05
CA LEU A 1043 11.46 37.71 24.59
C LEU A 1043 11.98 37.91 26.02
N GLU A 1044 12.58 39.06 26.32
CA GLU A 1044 13.06 39.40 27.67
C GLU A 1044 11.90 39.50 28.68
N GLU A 1045 10.73 39.98 28.27
CA GLU A 1045 9.54 40.06 29.11
C GLU A 1045 8.93 38.67 29.38
N ILE A 1046 8.78 37.82 28.36
CA ILE A 1046 8.21 36.47 28.55
C ILE A 1046 9.18 35.53 29.28
N LYS A 1047 10.50 35.72 29.20
CA LYS A 1047 11.50 34.97 29.99
C LYS A 1047 11.35 35.17 31.50
N LYS A 1048 10.63 36.20 31.94
CA LYS A 1048 10.29 36.43 33.36
C LYS A 1048 9.17 35.48 33.85
N ILE A 1049 8.45 34.82 32.93
CA ILE A 1049 7.43 33.82 33.22
C ILE A 1049 8.14 32.50 33.54
N LYS A 1050 7.76 31.85 34.63
CA LYS A 1050 8.57 30.79 35.27
C LYS A 1050 8.86 29.63 34.31
N ASP A 1051 7.87 29.19 33.56
CA ASP A 1051 7.99 28.04 32.65
C ASP A 1051 8.64 28.38 31.29
N PHE A 1052 8.86 29.66 30.98
CA PHE A 1052 9.60 30.14 29.79
C PHE A 1052 11.04 30.57 30.13
N SER A 1053 11.45 30.40 31.39
CA SER A 1053 12.80 30.72 31.87
C SER A 1053 13.79 29.55 31.74
N ASP A 1054 13.31 28.33 31.47
CA ASP A 1054 14.12 27.12 31.36
C ASP A 1054 14.76 26.94 29.96
N PRO A 1055 15.96 26.33 29.87
CA PRO A 1055 16.86 26.37 28.71
C PRO A 1055 16.40 25.53 27.50
N ILE A 1056 15.15 25.07 27.47
CA ILE A 1056 14.58 24.26 26.38
C ILE A 1056 14.44 25.07 25.08
N ILE A 1057 14.54 26.40 25.15
CA ILE A 1057 14.17 27.33 24.08
C ILE A 1057 15.38 27.95 23.34
N HIS A 1058 16.62 27.73 23.83
CA HIS A 1058 17.85 28.19 23.16
C HIS A 1058 18.80 27.02 22.92
N GLN A 1059 18.64 26.31 21.81
CA GLN A 1059 19.77 25.69 21.14
C GLN A 1059 19.80 26.21 19.70
N PRO A 1060 20.76 27.08 19.35
CA PRO A 1060 21.13 27.31 17.95
C PRO A 1060 21.47 25.96 17.32
N GLU A 1061 21.18 25.77 16.05
CA GLU A 1061 21.64 24.61 15.28
C GLU A 1061 23.18 24.60 15.24
N GLU A 1062 23.82 24.03 16.25
CA GLU A 1062 25.16 23.47 16.11
C GLU A 1062 25.05 22.27 15.17
N GLU A 1063 25.93 22.22 14.17
CA GLU A 1063 26.04 21.15 13.18
C GLU A 1063 25.79 19.77 13.82
N ARG A 1064 24.63 19.18 13.53
CA ARG A 1064 24.26 17.89 14.11
C ARG A 1064 25.22 16.84 13.57
N LYS A 1065 26.04 16.27 14.46
CA LYS A 1065 27.02 15.25 14.12
C LYS A 1065 26.30 13.99 13.63
N ILE A 1066 26.62 13.55 12.41
CA ILE A 1066 26.18 12.28 11.83
C ILE A 1066 27.34 11.29 11.96
N ILE A 1067 27.12 10.13 12.61
CA ILE A 1067 28.18 9.17 12.93
C ILE A 1067 28.34 8.09 11.83
N GLY A 1068 27.36 7.97 10.93
CA GLY A 1068 27.39 7.01 9.81
C GLY A 1068 26.02 6.41 9.54
N VAL A 1069 25.99 5.19 9.00
CA VAL A 1069 24.77 4.40 8.75
C VAL A 1069 24.83 3.08 9.51
N GLU A 1070 23.68 2.44 9.74
CA GLU A 1070 23.64 1.09 10.32
C GLU A 1070 24.27 0.06 9.35
N THR A 1071 25.00 -0.91 9.90
CA THR A 1071 25.65 -1.96 9.13
C THR A 1071 25.50 -3.32 9.82
N LYS A 1072 26.13 -4.36 9.27
CA LYS A 1072 26.20 -5.68 9.92
C LYS A 1072 26.92 -5.69 11.27
N ASN A 1073 27.77 -4.70 11.52
CA ASN A 1073 28.56 -4.58 12.76
C ASN A 1073 28.15 -3.35 13.58
N GLN A 1074 27.15 -2.58 13.15
CA GLN A 1074 26.78 -1.31 13.75
C GLN A 1074 25.26 -1.14 13.80
N GLU A 1075 24.72 -0.90 14.99
CA GLU A 1075 23.28 -0.67 15.22
C GLU A 1075 23.09 0.67 15.95
N PHE A 1076 22.03 1.40 15.63
CA PHE A 1076 21.67 2.66 16.27
C PHE A 1076 20.33 2.56 17.00
N LYS A 1077 20.26 3.18 18.16
CA LYS A 1077 19.03 3.36 18.94
C LYS A 1077 18.99 4.77 19.52
N SER A 1078 17.87 5.45 19.34
CA SER A 1078 17.71 6.82 19.82
C SER A 1078 17.62 6.91 21.35
N SER A 1079 17.25 5.82 22.03
CA SER A 1079 17.07 5.73 23.48
C SER A 1079 17.17 4.28 23.97
N LEU A 1080 17.47 4.09 25.27
CA LEU A 1080 17.37 2.84 26.02
C LEU A 1080 15.96 2.52 26.51
N PHE A 1081 15.12 3.54 26.75
CA PHE A 1081 13.81 3.38 27.38
C PHE A 1081 12.65 3.58 26.39
N TYR A 1082 12.79 4.50 25.45
CA TYR A 1082 11.73 4.87 24.52
C TYR A 1082 11.82 4.05 23.23
N SER A 1083 10.84 3.19 22.99
CA SER A 1083 10.75 2.40 21.75
C SER A 1083 9.81 3.03 20.74
N ALA A 1084 10.14 2.89 19.45
CA ALA A 1084 9.21 3.13 18.36
C ALA A 1084 8.27 1.93 18.09
N SER A 1085 8.48 0.82 18.80
CA SER A 1085 7.71 -0.42 18.68
C SER A 1085 6.81 -0.66 19.90
N HIS A 1086 5.92 -1.66 19.82
CA HIS A 1086 5.12 -2.12 20.96
C HIS A 1086 5.95 -2.90 22.00
N GLU A 1087 7.18 -3.32 21.68
CA GLU A 1087 8.11 -3.95 22.64
C GLU A 1087 8.88 -2.90 23.44
N SER A 1088 9.16 -3.19 24.71
CA SER A 1088 9.99 -2.32 25.54
C SER A 1088 11.39 -2.18 24.95
N GLN A 1089 11.92 -0.95 24.91
CA GLN A 1089 13.20 -0.64 24.28
C GLN A 1089 14.38 -1.40 24.92
N GLU A 1090 14.33 -1.63 26.24
CA GLU A 1090 15.31 -2.47 26.95
C GLU A 1090 15.37 -3.89 26.37
N LYS A 1091 14.21 -4.50 26.06
CA LYS A 1091 14.16 -5.83 25.41
C LYS A 1091 14.73 -5.80 24.00
N VAL A 1092 14.44 -4.75 23.23
CA VAL A 1092 14.99 -4.58 21.87
C VAL A 1092 16.52 -4.50 21.94
N ILE A 1093 17.06 -3.74 22.90
CA ILE A 1093 18.51 -3.62 23.10
C ILE A 1093 19.13 -4.94 23.56
N MET A 1094 18.49 -5.68 24.46
CA MET A 1094 18.97 -7.02 24.84
C MET A 1094 18.95 -7.99 23.65
N LYS A 1095 17.91 -7.95 22.79
CA LYS A 1095 17.88 -8.76 21.55
C LYS A 1095 19.04 -8.40 20.63
N SER A 1096 19.32 -7.11 20.42
CA SER A 1096 20.46 -6.66 19.61
C SER A 1096 21.79 -7.13 20.19
N ILE A 1097 21.99 -7.04 21.51
CA ILE A 1097 23.19 -7.55 22.18
C ILE A 1097 23.31 -9.07 21.99
N CYS A 1098 22.23 -9.82 22.19
CA CYS A 1098 22.18 -11.27 21.95
C CYS A 1098 22.54 -11.62 20.50
N GLY A 1099 21.99 -10.85 19.55
CA GLY A 1099 22.26 -10.95 18.12
C GLY A 1099 23.73 -10.77 17.77
N PHE A 1100 24.39 -9.77 18.37
CA PHE A 1100 25.80 -9.51 18.15
C PHE A 1100 26.71 -10.56 18.81
N LEU A 1101 26.40 -11.00 20.03
CA LEU A 1101 27.14 -12.08 20.72
C LEU A 1101 27.12 -13.38 19.91
N ASN A 1102 26.00 -13.71 19.29
CA ASN A 1102 25.85 -14.90 18.44
C ASN A 1102 26.30 -14.69 16.98
N SER A 1103 26.72 -13.48 16.60
CA SER A 1103 27.15 -13.18 15.25
C SER A 1103 28.52 -13.78 14.92
N SER A 1104 28.85 -13.82 13.63
CA SER A 1104 30.17 -14.28 13.14
C SER A 1104 31.23 -13.16 13.18
N ASN A 1105 30.85 -11.92 13.49
CA ASN A 1105 31.75 -10.77 13.40
C ASN A 1105 32.57 -10.59 14.69
N PRO A 1106 33.89 -10.34 14.61
CA PRO A 1106 34.75 -10.31 15.80
C PRO A 1106 34.40 -9.19 16.80
N SER A 1107 33.89 -8.04 16.32
CA SER A 1107 33.46 -6.92 17.17
C SER A 1107 32.34 -6.15 16.49
N SER A 1108 31.30 -5.80 17.25
CA SER A 1108 30.16 -4.98 16.81
C SER A 1108 29.89 -3.84 17.80
N SER A 1109 29.28 -2.75 17.33
CA SER A 1109 28.97 -1.56 18.14
C SER A 1109 27.48 -1.24 18.11
N LEU A 1110 26.86 -1.12 19.27
CA LEU A 1110 25.50 -0.60 19.44
C LEU A 1110 25.56 0.82 20.00
N PHE A 1111 25.06 1.80 19.26
CA PHE A 1111 25.02 3.19 19.71
C PHE A 1111 23.65 3.55 20.28
N ILE A 1112 23.63 4.17 21.46
CA ILE A 1112 22.44 4.69 22.14
C ILE A 1112 22.52 6.22 22.23
N GLY A 1113 21.43 6.91 21.91
CA GLY A 1113 21.40 8.37 21.74
C GLY A 1113 21.65 8.81 20.30
N VAL A 1114 21.42 7.91 19.32
CA VAL A 1114 21.61 8.13 17.88
C VAL A 1114 20.39 7.62 17.12
N LYS A 1115 19.83 8.42 16.20
CA LYS A 1115 18.71 7.96 15.34
C LYS A 1115 19.17 6.96 14.28
N ASP A 1116 18.21 6.25 13.69
CA ASP A 1116 18.44 5.34 12.55
C ASP A 1116 19.11 6.05 11.35
N THR A 1117 18.97 7.37 11.24
CA THR A 1117 19.65 8.22 10.24
C THR A 1117 21.13 8.51 10.54
N GLY A 1118 21.64 8.06 11.70
CA GLY A 1118 23.00 8.35 12.18
C GLY A 1118 23.17 9.68 12.90
N GLU A 1119 22.10 10.47 13.03
CA GLU A 1119 22.09 11.77 13.72
C GLU A 1119 22.12 11.58 15.25
N VAL A 1120 23.07 12.23 15.95
CA VAL A 1120 23.15 12.22 17.41
C VAL A 1120 22.02 13.05 18.03
N VAL A 1121 21.24 12.41 18.91
CA VAL A 1121 20.16 13.05 19.69
C VAL A 1121 20.47 13.14 21.18
N GLY A 1122 21.49 12.41 21.64
CA GLY A 1122 21.97 12.43 23.03
C GLY A 1122 21.13 11.61 24.01
N LEU A 1123 21.68 11.43 25.22
CA LEU A 1123 21.11 10.62 26.31
C LEU A 1123 20.38 11.44 27.39
N GLU A 1124 20.19 12.75 27.17
CA GLU A 1124 19.62 13.63 28.19
C GLU A 1124 18.22 13.18 28.66
N ASN A 1125 17.36 12.75 27.74
CA ASN A 1125 16.02 12.25 28.07
C ASN A 1125 16.08 10.93 28.85
N ASP A 1126 17.05 10.08 28.54
CA ASP A 1126 17.25 8.80 29.23
C ASP A 1126 17.72 9.00 30.67
N LEU A 1127 18.62 9.97 30.90
CA LEU A 1127 19.05 10.40 32.24
C LEU A 1127 17.93 11.09 33.03
N LYS A 1128 16.81 11.45 32.39
CA LYS A 1128 15.62 12.00 33.06
C LYS A 1128 14.49 10.97 33.21
N PHE A 1129 14.63 9.78 32.63
CA PHE A 1129 13.57 8.77 32.61
C PHE A 1129 13.16 8.29 34.00
N THR A 1130 14.13 8.12 34.91
CA THR A 1130 13.88 7.64 36.28
C THR A 1130 14.75 8.37 37.29
N PRO A 1131 14.25 8.67 38.51
CA PRO A 1131 15.04 9.31 39.56
C PRO A 1131 16.23 8.48 40.04
N LYS A 1132 16.36 7.21 39.62
CA LYS A 1132 17.48 6.33 39.96
C LYS A 1132 18.70 6.51 39.05
N ILE A 1133 18.53 7.08 37.86
CA ILE A 1133 19.60 7.24 36.87
C ILE A 1133 19.78 8.72 36.62
N LYS A 1134 20.80 9.33 37.24
CA LYS A 1134 21.08 10.77 37.19
C LYS A 1134 22.47 11.10 36.65
N SER A 1135 23.29 10.08 36.38
CA SER A 1135 24.62 10.22 35.81
C SER A 1135 24.87 9.15 34.74
N LEU A 1136 25.83 9.40 33.85
CA LEU A 1136 26.27 8.42 32.85
C LEU A 1136 26.74 7.10 33.51
N ASP A 1137 27.40 7.18 34.67
CA ASP A 1137 27.79 6.00 35.44
C ASP A 1137 26.58 5.19 35.91
N GLN A 1138 25.53 5.85 36.42
CA GLN A 1138 24.30 5.17 36.83
C GLN A 1138 23.55 4.58 35.63
N TYR A 1139 23.62 5.25 34.48
CA TYR A 1139 23.03 4.78 33.23
C TYR A 1139 23.74 3.52 32.71
N GLN A 1140 25.07 3.52 32.71
CA GLN A 1140 25.88 2.34 32.41
C GLN A 1140 25.57 1.20 33.39
N ASN A 1141 25.53 1.46 34.70
CA ASN A 1141 25.21 0.45 35.71
C ASN A 1141 23.82 -0.18 35.50
N HIS A 1142 22.84 0.61 35.02
CA HIS A 1142 21.51 0.10 34.69
C HIS A 1142 21.56 -0.86 33.50
N ILE A 1143 22.22 -0.47 32.39
CA ILE A 1143 22.39 -1.34 31.23
C ILE A 1143 23.16 -2.61 31.58
N GLN A 1144 24.23 -2.49 32.38
CA GLN A 1144 24.96 -3.65 32.89
C GLN A 1144 24.09 -4.55 33.77
N SER A 1145 23.20 -3.99 34.58
CA SER A 1145 22.24 -4.78 35.38
C SER A 1145 21.25 -5.54 34.48
N LEU A 1146 20.81 -4.94 33.37
CA LEU A 1146 19.99 -5.61 32.36
C LEU A 1146 20.76 -6.76 31.69
N ILE A 1147 22.02 -6.54 31.29
CA ILE A 1147 22.88 -7.56 30.67
C ILE A 1147 23.14 -8.71 31.64
N VAL A 1148 23.43 -8.43 32.92
CA VAL A 1148 23.63 -9.45 33.96
C VAL A 1148 22.35 -10.24 34.24
N GLY A 1149 21.18 -9.61 34.12
CA GLY A 1149 19.89 -10.29 34.24
C GLY A 1149 19.52 -11.12 33.01
N ALA A 1150 19.95 -10.69 31.83
CA ALA A 1150 19.63 -11.28 30.54
C ALA A 1150 20.55 -12.43 30.13
N PHE A 1151 21.82 -12.39 30.55
CA PHE A 1151 22.88 -13.25 30.02
C PHE A 1151 23.73 -13.88 31.13
N PRO A 1152 24.48 -14.96 30.84
CA PRO A 1152 25.46 -15.51 31.78
C PRO A 1152 26.45 -14.43 32.27
N LYS A 1153 26.85 -14.49 33.55
CA LYS A 1153 27.71 -13.48 34.18
C LYS A 1153 29.05 -13.26 33.47
N GLU A 1154 29.52 -14.27 32.75
CA GLU A 1154 30.72 -14.22 31.91
C GLU A 1154 30.56 -13.32 30.67
N ILE A 1155 29.36 -12.89 30.28
CA ILE A 1155 29.20 -11.97 29.15
C ILE A 1155 29.45 -10.52 29.57
N ASN A 1156 29.10 -10.15 30.80
CA ASN A 1156 29.18 -8.78 31.27
C ASN A 1156 30.62 -8.21 31.27
N HIS A 1157 31.65 -9.05 31.43
CA HIS A 1157 33.04 -8.60 31.41
C HIS A 1157 33.63 -8.44 29.99
N LEU A 1158 32.91 -8.90 28.96
CA LEU A 1158 33.33 -8.84 27.57
C LEU A 1158 32.81 -7.59 26.84
N ILE A 1159 31.81 -6.91 27.41
CA ILE A 1159 31.15 -5.76 26.80
C ILE A 1159 31.74 -4.46 27.34
N ASP A 1160 32.24 -3.63 26.44
CA ASP A 1160 32.79 -2.31 26.77
C ASP A 1160 31.77 -1.20 26.51
N PHE A 1161 31.77 -0.19 27.38
CA PHE A 1161 30.89 0.98 27.30
C PHE A 1161 31.75 2.23 27.11
N ILE A 1162 31.52 2.96 26.02
CA ILE A 1162 32.26 4.16 25.67
C ILE A 1162 31.28 5.32 25.50
N PHE A 1163 31.33 6.29 26.41
CA PHE A 1163 30.58 7.53 26.27
C PHE A 1163 31.34 8.50 25.36
N HIS A 1164 30.64 8.99 24.36
CA HIS A 1164 31.13 9.96 23.39
C HIS A 1164 30.36 11.26 23.53
N LYS A 1165 30.99 12.35 23.08
CA LYS A 1165 30.39 13.68 23.11
C LYS A 1165 30.35 14.31 21.71
N ALA A 1166 29.20 14.86 21.35
CA ALA A 1166 28.98 15.63 20.12
C ALA A 1166 28.34 16.98 20.51
N GLY A 1167 29.14 18.04 20.51
CA GLY A 1167 28.72 19.33 21.09
C GLY A 1167 28.39 19.17 22.57
N ASN A 1168 27.15 19.46 22.96
CA ASN A 1168 26.63 19.28 24.31
C ASN A 1168 25.86 17.97 24.53
N LEU A 1169 25.81 17.08 23.54
CA LEU A 1169 25.08 15.81 23.60
C LEU A 1169 26.03 14.65 23.90
N ASP A 1170 25.77 13.93 24.98
CA ASP A 1170 26.44 12.67 25.31
C ASP A 1170 25.68 11.50 24.66
N TYR A 1171 26.39 10.57 24.02
CA TYR A 1171 25.84 9.33 23.46
C TYR A 1171 26.73 8.14 23.84
N LEU A 1172 26.16 6.94 23.87
CA LEU A 1172 26.85 5.73 24.34
C LEU A 1172 27.13 4.80 23.16
N GLU A 1173 28.35 4.32 23.04
CA GLU A 1173 28.71 3.16 22.22
C GLU A 1173 28.92 1.95 23.13
N ILE A 1174 28.21 0.86 22.87
CA ILE A 1174 28.38 -0.42 23.52
C ILE A 1174 29.10 -1.35 22.54
N LYS A 1175 30.35 -1.70 22.84
CA LYS A 1175 31.13 -2.63 22.04
C LYS A 1175 30.88 -4.05 22.51
N ILE A 1176 30.38 -4.88 21.59
CA ILE A 1176 29.88 -6.22 21.85
C ILE A 1176 30.73 -7.18 21.00
N PRO A 1177 31.56 -8.02 21.63
CA PRO A 1177 32.33 -9.01 20.90
C PRO A 1177 31.44 -10.19 20.51
N LYS A 1178 31.93 -11.01 19.58
CA LYS A 1178 31.39 -12.34 19.38
C LYS A 1178 31.67 -13.23 20.60
N TYR A 1179 30.72 -14.10 20.92
CA TYR A 1179 30.84 -15.12 21.93
C TYR A 1179 30.84 -16.52 21.30
N ASP A 1180 31.74 -17.38 21.77
CA ASP A 1180 31.97 -18.68 21.14
C ASP A 1180 30.87 -19.71 21.48
N LYS A 1181 30.14 -19.49 22.57
CA LYS A 1181 28.99 -20.34 22.94
C LYS A 1181 27.68 -19.70 22.49
N PRO A 1182 26.66 -20.50 22.15
CA PRO A 1182 25.31 -20.01 21.92
C PRO A 1182 24.77 -19.25 23.13
N VAL A 1183 24.30 -18.02 22.91
CA VAL A 1183 23.67 -17.17 23.94
C VAL A 1183 22.19 -17.06 23.64
N SER A 1184 21.33 -17.39 24.59
CA SER A 1184 19.90 -17.12 24.46
C SER A 1184 19.50 -15.89 25.25
N TYR A 1185 18.49 -15.17 24.78
CA TYR A 1185 17.76 -14.17 25.54
C TYR A 1185 16.29 -14.59 25.60
N ASP A 1186 15.70 -14.66 26.79
CA ASP A 1186 14.30 -15.09 27.00
C ASP A 1186 13.98 -16.47 26.35
N ASN A 1187 14.90 -17.43 26.49
CA ASN A 1187 14.86 -18.77 25.88
C ASN A 1187 14.86 -18.81 24.35
N GLU A 1188 15.15 -17.70 23.69
CA GLU A 1188 15.26 -17.59 22.24
C GLU A 1188 16.68 -17.19 21.84
N PHE A 1189 17.16 -17.75 20.72
CA PHE A 1189 18.48 -17.41 20.18
C PHE A 1189 18.31 -16.35 19.10
N TYR A 1190 19.02 -15.25 19.23
CA TYR A 1190 19.01 -14.17 18.26
C TYR A 1190 20.37 -14.11 17.57
N GLN A 1191 20.41 -13.88 16.27
CA GLN A 1191 21.64 -13.68 15.52
C GLN A 1191 21.51 -12.47 14.59
N ARG A 1192 22.54 -11.63 14.55
CA ARG A 1192 22.63 -10.53 13.60
C ARG A 1192 22.90 -11.08 12.19
N GLN A 1193 22.01 -10.78 11.24
CA GLN A 1193 22.10 -11.13 9.83
C GLN A 1193 21.92 -9.86 8.99
N GLY A 1194 23.01 -9.37 8.40
CA GLY A 1194 23.01 -8.05 7.75
C GLY A 1194 22.68 -6.93 8.75
N ILE A 1195 21.80 -6.00 8.36
CA ILE A 1195 21.34 -4.90 9.22
C ILE A 1195 20.21 -5.28 10.19
N GLN A 1196 19.79 -6.55 10.27
CA GLN A 1196 18.68 -6.98 11.13
C GLN A 1196 19.13 -8.03 12.15
N THR A 1197 18.57 -7.95 13.36
CA THR A 1197 18.70 -9.02 14.36
C THR A 1197 17.50 -9.96 14.22
N ARG A 1198 17.75 -11.20 13.81
CA ARG A 1198 16.72 -12.20 13.57
C ARG A 1198 16.73 -13.26 14.67
N ILE A 1199 15.56 -13.80 14.95
CA ILE A 1199 15.40 -14.95 15.84
C ILE A 1199 15.68 -16.25 15.08
N LEU A 1200 16.51 -17.11 15.65
CA LEU A 1200 16.80 -18.43 15.12
C LEU A 1200 15.74 -19.43 15.62
N LYS A 1201 15.06 -20.11 14.69
CA LYS A 1201 14.04 -21.13 14.97
C LYS A 1201 14.25 -22.34 14.06
N GLY A 1202 13.72 -23.51 14.45
CA GLY A 1202 13.75 -24.70 13.61
C GLY A 1202 15.16 -25.16 13.24
N THR A 1203 15.39 -25.42 11.95
CA THR A 1203 16.67 -25.91 11.40
C THR A 1203 17.82 -24.92 11.57
N ASP A 1204 17.54 -23.61 11.47
CA ASP A 1204 18.56 -22.57 11.65
C ASP A 1204 19.15 -22.58 13.05
N LEU A 1205 18.31 -22.88 14.06
CA LEU A 1205 18.77 -23.04 15.43
C LEU A 1205 19.61 -24.31 15.58
N THR A 1206 19.20 -25.44 15.00
CA THR A 1206 20.00 -26.67 15.07
C THR A 1206 21.36 -26.53 14.38
N ASP A 1207 21.41 -25.85 13.23
CA ASP A 1207 22.66 -25.63 12.50
C ASP A 1207 23.55 -24.60 13.18
N PHE A 1208 22.97 -23.54 13.75
CA PHE A 1208 23.69 -22.59 14.59
C PHE A 1208 24.30 -23.27 15.83
N MET A 1209 23.53 -24.10 16.52
CA MET A 1209 24.01 -24.87 17.67
C MET A 1209 25.11 -25.85 17.25
N TYR A 1210 24.94 -26.53 16.10
CA TYR A 1210 25.96 -27.44 15.55
C TYR A 1210 27.26 -26.70 15.23
N ARG A 1211 27.19 -25.56 14.54
CA ARG A 1211 28.36 -24.74 14.21
C ARG A 1211 29.10 -24.25 15.45
N LYS A 1212 28.39 -23.69 16.42
CA LYS A 1212 28.97 -23.23 17.68
C LYS A 1212 29.55 -24.38 18.52
N ALA A 1213 28.92 -25.56 18.52
CA ALA A 1213 29.41 -26.74 19.23
C ALA A 1213 30.71 -27.32 18.62
N HIS A 1214 30.91 -27.15 17.31
CA HIS A 1214 32.08 -27.67 16.59
C HIS A 1214 33.12 -26.59 16.22
N GLY A 1215 32.92 -25.34 16.65
CA GLY A 1215 33.82 -24.23 16.32
C GLY A 1215 33.84 -23.84 14.83
N LEU A 1216 32.82 -24.23 14.07
CA LEU A 1216 32.69 -24.01 12.63
C LEU A 1216 32.01 -22.65 12.36
N ASP A 1217 32.70 -21.55 12.65
CA ASP A 1217 32.23 -20.22 12.24
C ASP A 1217 32.74 -19.88 10.83
N ILE A 1218 31.87 -19.28 10.00
CA ILE A 1218 31.99 -19.09 8.53
C ILE A 1218 33.21 -18.23 8.09
N ASN A 1219 34.12 -17.85 8.99
CA ASN A 1219 35.28 -17.01 8.66
C ASN A 1219 36.64 -17.50 9.19
N ASN A 1220 36.77 -18.77 9.61
CA ASN A 1220 38.08 -19.32 10.01
C ASN A 1220 38.42 -20.60 9.23
N ASP A 1221 38.75 -20.44 7.95
CA ASP A 1221 39.66 -21.35 7.24
C ASP A 1221 40.79 -20.53 6.60
N ALA A 1222 41.59 -19.89 7.45
CA ALA A 1222 43.02 -19.84 7.21
C ALA A 1222 43.65 -20.84 8.19
N PRO A 1223 44.44 -21.83 7.72
CA PRO A 1223 44.89 -22.92 8.57
C PRO A 1223 45.81 -22.40 9.70
N PRO A 1224 45.68 -22.95 10.93
CA PRO A 1224 46.53 -22.59 12.05
C PRO A 1224 47.95 -23.11 11.79
N SER A 1225 48.90 -22.19 11.77
CA SER A 1225 50.32 -22.51 11.89
C SER A 1225 50.61 -22.89 13.35
N GLU A 1226 50.66 -24.16 13.65
CA GLU A 1226 51.79 -24.72 14.38
C GLU A 1226 52.14 -26.03 13.64
N LYS A 1227 53.38 -26.47 13.61
CA LYS A 1227 53.77 -27.51 14.56
C LYS A 1227 52.64 -28.25 15.30
#